data_AF-U9VWE7-F1
#
_entry.id   AF-U9VWE7-F1
#
_cell.length_a   1.000
_cell.length_b   1.000
_cell.length_c   1.000
_cell.angle_alpha   90.00
_cell.angle_beta   90.00
_cell.angle_gamma   90.00
#
_symmetry.space_group_name_H-M   'P 1'
#
loop_
_entity.id
_entity.type
_entity.pdbx_description
1 polymer ?
#
loop_
_entity_poly.entity_id
_entity_poly.type
_entity_poly.pdbx_seq_one_letter_code
_entity_poly.pdbx_strand_id
1 'polypeptide(L)'
;MSLASAFTLSRLAADLTYDLSRAPEVPDQLTVQCAVSRGKIMVLLESPNVDTVPGNYVFAQVETLIRHRLEIDGLPVEAEHLGAMGEPIPIKVYLKPKAHPNPSAVHRFNWLLQDSSGPILLDDVALDDQAFEPLLSRQPEVAPVSLFHEDDDEVTGDLSEEEFLSGGDELLSSSGQRWGEALPSREEFQADDDQPSIDELLNLDGFYEQPPDDTAHVGESVAFEADEPWEPEADDGRIPSGLVAAGIGIAAVFGTLGYGLSRPCVIGECDRIQQAQALGDAALIALRDKPTPQTVLDMSEQLNTAVNTLKPIPPWSQHRASAQALLADYQGEAELLNTVAEAQENALVAAQESQDPPHPIAHWEGIAERWRETIAQLEEIPMGSPIYAEFVVPKLQEYRGNLTTIEGRIVAEQKAEENLNQAQLNASLAKDQAEIANTLSAWQTALESWDKSVKQIQQIPQGTMAHGEANKILTQYETDLAKVRTRYQQEQAADQFYNEAVRHAATARQYESEEQWTLAMLSWRDAITQMKGVPMGTSRHADGQTLLKNYEPALSRAQENLRLALRFEKAKENFARVCQPTFCQFGMKGGTVQLSLAENYDALADFSIADPNNRVSVPASDQMIVAVNQLLQEVINIGKRTQLPIELYGADGGFIARFSPELEGYVKTLVVR
;
A
#
# COMPACT_ATOMS: atom_id res chain seq x y z
N MET A 1 -26.06 -11.69 -32.07
CA MET A 1 -24.77 -11.78 -31.38
C MET A 1 -23.94 -10.59 -31.84
N SER A 2 -23.89 -9.54 -31.02
CA SER A 2 -23.05 -8.36 -31.28
C SER A 2 -21.62 -8.73 -30.92
N LEU A 3 -20.66 -8.44 -31.80
CA LEU A 3 -19.23 -8.54 -31.50
C LEU A 3 -18.96 -7.67 -30.27
N ALA A 4 -18.54 -8.26 -29.17
CA ALA A 4 -18.00 -7.50 -28.04
C ALA A 4 -16.72 -6.83 -28.54
N SER A 5 -16.71 -5.50 -28.57
CA SER A 5 -15.50 -4.72 -28.83
C SER A 5 -14.43 -5.14 -27.83
N ALA A 6 -13.24 -5.52 -28.32
CA ALA A 6 -12.10 -5.84 -27.47
C ALA A 6 -11.79 -4.67 -26.52
N PHE A 7 -11.32 -4.98 -25.31
CA PHE A 7 -10.91 -3.96 -24.35
C PHE A 7 -9.53 -3.43 -24.74
N THR A 8 -9.41 -2.13 -24.97
CA THR A 8 -8.19 -1.48 -25.50
C THR A 8 -7.71 -0.37 -24.56
N LEU A 9 -6.45 0.06 -24.66
CA LEU A 9 -5.93 1.20 -23.89
C LEU A 9 -6.73 2.49 -24.14
N SER A 10 -7.18 2.70 -25.37
CA SER A 10 -8.07 3.82 -25.72
C SER A 10 -9.44 3.74 -25.04
N ARG A 11 -9.97 2.53 -24.85
CA ARG A 11 -11.22 2.31 -24.10
C ARG A 11 -11.01 2.51 -22.60
N LEU A 12 -9.90 2.02 -22.04
CA LEU A 12 -9.51 2.30 -20.66
C LEU A 12 -9.40 3.81 -20.40
N ALA A 13 -8.72 4.55 -21.27
CA ALA A 13 -8.60 6.00 -21.17
C ALA A 13 -9.97 6.72 -21.24
N ALA A 14 -10.86 6.27 -22.13
CA ALA A 14 -12.21 6.83 -22.26
C ALA A 14 -13.09 6.55 -21.02
N ASP A 15 -13.04 5.32 -20.49
CA ASP A 15 -13.79 4.91 -19.30
C ASP A 15 -13.28 5.69 -18.08
N LEU A 16 -11.96 5.79 -17.89
CA LEU A 16 -11.35 6.60 -16.83
C LEU A 16 -11.74 8.08 -16.95
N THR A 17 -11.67 8.67 -18.15
CA THR A 17 -12.08 10.06 -18.38
C THR A 17 -13.55 10.27 -17.98
N TYR A 18 -14.42 9.33 -18.34
CA TYR A 18 -15.85 9.40 -18.05
C TYR A 18 -16.14 9.27 -16.55
N ASP A 19 -15.54 8.30 -15.86
CA ASP A 19 -15.79 8.06 -14.43
C ASP A 19 -15.17 9.16 -13.56
N LEU A 20 -13.94 9.60 -13.89
CA LEU A 20 -13.26 10.67 -13.18
C LEU A 20 -13.98 12.02 -13.33
N SER A 21 -14.60 12.29 -14.49
CA SER A 21 -15.40 13.52 -14.68
C SER A 21 -16.64 13.61 -13.77
N ARG A 22 -17.01 12.53 -13.09
CA ARG A 22 -18.16 12.44 -12.18
C ARG A 22 -17.78 12.27 -10.72
N ALA A 23 -16.51 12.00 -10.45
CA ALA A 23 -16.02 11.90 -9.10
C ALA A 23 -16.04 13.30 -8.47
N PRO A 24 -16.59 13.43 -7.24
CA PRO A 24 -16.48 14.69 -6.51
C PRO A 24 -15.00 15.03 -6.31
N GLU A 25 -14.65 16.32 -6.37
CA GLU A 25 -13.29 16.81 -6.10
C GLU A 25 -12.23 16.46 -7.16
N VAL A 26 -12.58 15.87 -8.32
CA VAL A 26 -11.64 15.72 -9.45
C VAL A 26 -11.67 16.98 -10.34
N PRO A 27 -10.51 17.46 -10.85
CA PRO A 27 -10.45 18.66 -11.68
C PRO A 27 -11.31 18.59 -12.95
N ASP A 28 -12.06 19.66 -13.23
CA ASP A 28 -12.77 19.81 -14.50
C ASP A 28 -11.80 19.79 -15.70
N GLN A 29 -12.29 19.34 -16.87
CA GLN A 29 -11.53 19.25 -18.13
C GLN A 29 -10.31 18.32 -18.09
N LEU A 30 -10.40 17.25 -17.29
CA LEU A 30 -9.41 16.19 -17.24
C LEU A 30 -9.37 15.41 -18.56
N THR A 31 -8.17 15.27 -19.14
CA THR A 31 -7.89 14.39 -20.28
C THR A 31 -7.00 13.24 -19.81
N VAL A 32 -7.43 12.00 -20.06
CA VAL A 32 -6.67 10.79 -19.72
C VAL A 32 -6.07 10.20 -20.99
N GLN A 33 -4.79 9.83 -20.94
CA GLN A 33 -4.11 9.07 -21.98
C GLN A 33 -3.50 7.81 -21.37
N CYS A 34 -3.55 6.69 -22.08
CA CYS A 34 -2.98 5.42 -21.64
C CYS A 34 -2.03 4.88 -22.71
N ALA A 35 -0.87 4.37 -22.28
CA ALA A 35 0.11 3.72 -23.14
C ALA A 35 0.71 2.50 -22.43
N VAL A 36 1.40 1.66 -23.19
CA VAL A 36 2.27 0.60 -22.67
C VAL A 36 3.67 0.86 -23.20
N SER A 37 4.66 0.73 -22.32
CA SER A 37 6.08 0.89 -22.67
C SER A 37 6.92 0.21 -21.59
N ARG A 38 8.01 -0.46 -21.96
CA ARG A 38 8.98 -1.07 -21.02
C ARG A 38 8.32 -1.93 -19.92
N GLY A 39 7.40 -2.81 -20.31
CA GLY A 39 6.79 -3.74 -19.36
C GLY A 39 5.72 -3.16 -18.42
N LYS A 40 5.33 -1.89 -18.57
CA LYS A 40 4.37 -1.20 -17.67
C LYS A 40 3.23 -0.52 -18.42
N ILE A 41 2.10 -0.38 -17.75
CA ILE A 41 0.99 0.48 -18.20
C ILE A 41 1.22 1.89 -17.67
N MET A 42 1.24 2.88 -18.56
CA MET A 42 1.37 4.30 -18.21
C MET A 42 0.04 5.00 -18.40
N VAL A 43 -0.36 5.83 -17.44
CA VAL A 43 -1.60 6.61 -17.46
C VAL A 43 -1.27 8.07 -17.18
N LEU A 44 -1.53 8.96 -18.13
CA LEU A 44 -1.30 10.40 -18.00
C LEU A 44 -2.63 11.12 -17.80
N LEU A 45 -2.73 11.91 -16.72
CA LEU A 45 -3.85 12.77 -16.39
C LEU A 45 -3.44 14.22 -16.58
N GLU A 46 -4.05 14.88 -17.56
CA GLU A 46 -3.81 16.30 -17.85
C GLU A 46 -5.05 17.15 -17.52
N SER A 47 -4.89 18.18 -16.71
CA SER A 47 -5.94 19.18 -16.44
C SER A 47 -5.35 20.57 -16.23
N PRO A 48 -6.05 21.65 -16.61
CA PRO A 48 -5.64 23.00 -16.28
C PRO A 48 -5.68 23.31 -14.77
N ASN A 49 -6.43 22.56 -13.97
CA ASN A 49 -6.64 22.83 -12.54
C ASN A 49 -6.08 21.73 -11.63
N VAL A 50 -5.14 20.91 -12.12
CA VAL A 50 -4.69 19.71 -11.39
C VAL A 50 -4.04 20.05 -10.03
N ASP A 51 -3.41 21.22 -9.90
CA ASP A 51 -2.74 21.66 -8.67
C ASP A 51 -3.70 22.11 -7.56
N THR A 52 -5.00 22.20 -7.86
CA THR A 52 -6.03 22.66 -6.90
C THR A 52 -6.56 21.55 -6.02
N VAL A 53 -6.25 20.29 -6.35
CA VAL A 53 -6.72 19.09 -5.66
C VAL A 53 -5.50 18.31 -5.14
N PRO A 54 -5.52 17.79 -3.90
CA PRO A 54 -4.43 16.96 -3.40
C PRO A 54 -4.19 15.76 -4.33
N GLY A 55 -2.97 15.61 -4.86
CA GLY A 55 -2.61 14.54 -5.80
C GLY A 55 -2.98 13.14 -5.27
N ASN A 56 -2.81 12.90 -3.97
CA ASN A 56 -3.13 11.65 -3.29
C ASN A 56 -4.60 11.24 -3.44
N TYR A 57 -5.54 12.19 -3.43
CA TYR A 57 -6.96 11.91 -3.62
C TYR A 57 -7.24 11.46 -5.07
N VAL A 58 -6.70 12.19 -6.04
CA VAL A 58 -6.86 11.87 -7.46
C VAL A 58 -6.24 10.51 -7.77
N PHE A 59 -5.06 10.22 -7.24
CA PHE A 59 -4.40 8.93 -7.42
C PHE A 59 -5.17 7.76 -6.81
N ALA A 60 -5.72 7.92 -5.60
CA ALA A 60 -6.55 6.87 -4.98
C ALA A 60 -7.78 6.53 -5.83
N GLN A 61 -8.44 7.55 -6.40
CA GLN A 61 -9.59 7.34 -7.27
C GLN A 61 -9.19 6.68 -8.60
N VAL A 62 -8.12 7.16 -9.22
CA VAL A 62 -7.61 6.59 -10.48
C VAL A 62 -7.18 5.14 -10.30
N GLU A 63 -6.42 4.83 -9.25
CA GLU A 63 -6.00 3.46 -8.94
C GLU A 63 -7.22 2.56 -8.74
N THR A 64 -8.21 3.00 -7.97
CA THR A 64 -9.46 2.24 -7.74
C THR A 64 -10.17 1.93 -9.05
N LEU A 65 -10.29 2.92 -9.94
CA LEU A 65 -10.95 2.75 -11.24
C LEU A 65 -10.15 1.84 -12.19
N ILE A 66 -8.82 1.98 -12.24
CA ILE A 66 -7.96 1.11 -13.05
C ILE A 66 -8.08 -0.33 -12.57
N ARG A 67 -7.94 -0.57 -11.26
CA ARG A 67 -8.07 -1.91 -10.67
C ARG A 67 -9.42 -2.53 -11.01
N HIS A 68 -10.51 -1.78 -10.82
CA HIS A 68 -11.86 -2.23 -11.12
C HIS A 68 -12.04 -2.58 -12.60
N ARG A 69 -11.50 -1.76 -13.52
CA ARG A 69 -11.63 -2.02 -14.96
C ARG A 69 -10.81 -3.22 -15.42
N LEU A 70 -9.60 -3.37 -14.89
CA LEU A 70 -8.74 -4.53 -15.17
C LEU A 70 -9.32 -5.82 -14.58
N GLU A 71 -10.02 -5.74 -13.45
CA GLU A 71 -10.72 -6.89 -12.85
C GLU A 71 -11.92 -7.35 -13.69
N ILE A 72 -12.71 -6.41 -14.21
CA ILE A 72 -13.93 -6.71 -14.99
C ILE A 72 -13.61 -7.10 -16.44
N ASP A 73 -12.82 -6.28 -17.13
CA ASP A 73 -12.60 -6.41 -18.57
C ASP A 73 -11.29 -7.13 -18.91
N GLY A 74 -10.46 -7.44 -17.91
CA GLY A 74 -9.12 -8.01 -18.09
C GLY A 74 -8.11 -6.96 -18.54
N LEU A 75 -6.95 -7.43 -19.01
CA LEU A 75 -5.93 -6.56 -19.58
C LEU A 75 -6.38 -6.00 -20.94
N PRO A 76 -6.08 -4.73 -21.24
CA PRO A 76 -6.19 -4.21 -22.60
C PRO A 76 -5.40 -5.11 -23.56
N VAL A 77 -5.90 -5.30 -24.78
CA VAL A 77 -5.24 -6.15 -25.79
C VAL A 77 -3.79 -5.74 -26.03
N GLU A 78 -3.49 -4.44 -25.99
CA GLU A 78 -2.13 -3.91 -26.13
C GLU A 78 -1.22 -4.27 -24.95
N ALA A 79 -1.77 -4.57 -23.77
CA ALA A 79 -1.06 -4.91 -22.53
C ALA A 79 -1.10 -6.41 -22.18
N GLU A 80 -1.75 -7.25 -23.00
CA GLU A 80 -1.88 -8.69 -22.72
C GLU A 80 -0.53 -9.39 -22.55
N HIS A 81 0.52 -8.92 -23.25
CA HIS A 81 1.87 -9.45 -23.15
C HIS A 81 2.54 -9.22 -21.79
N LEU A 82 2.01 -8.29 -20.98
CA LEU A 82 2.49 -8.02 -19.62
C LEU A 82 1.94 -9.04 -18.61
N GLY A 83 0.86 -9.75 -18.95
CA GLY A 83 0.13 -10.63 -18.04
C GLY A 83 0.55 -12.10 -18.11
N ALA A 84 1.83 -12.40 -17.93
CA ALA A 84 2.26 -13.78 -17.68
C ALA A 84 1.61 -14.29 -16.38
N MET A 85 1.13 -15.54 -16.35
CA MET A 85 0.37 -16.06 -15.21
C MET A 85 1.17 -15.96 -13.90
N GLY A 86 0.74 -15.04 -13.03
CA GLY A 86 1.30 -14.84 -11.70
C GLY A 86 2.28 -13.68 -11.55
N GLU A 87 2.63 -12.96 -12.63
CA GLU A 87 3.50 -11.78 -12.55
C GLU A 87 2.69 -10.50 -12.28
N PRO A 88 3.17 -9.63 -11.37
CA PRO A 88 2.57 -8.33 -11.15
C PRO A 88 2.85 -7.39 -12.33
N ILE A 89 1.82 -6.73 -12.82
CA ILE A 89 1.88 -5.75 -13.90
C ILE A 89 2.07 -4.36 -13.29
N PRO A 90 3.22 -3.70 -13.52
CA PRO A 90 3.46 -2.36 -13.02
C PRO A 90 2.61 -1.33 -13.75
N ILE A 91 1.98 -0.43 -12.98
CA ILE A 91 1.15 0.66 -13.48
C ILE A 91 1.69 1.97 -12.91
N LYS A 92 1.92 2.96 -13.79
CA LYS A 92 2.43 4.28 -13.44
C LYS A 92 1.47 5.36 -13.90
N VAL A 93 1.04 6.20 -12.97
CA VAL A 93 0.04 7.24 -13.17
C VAL A 93 0.69 8.60 -12.98
N TYR A 94 0.56 9.49 -13.95
CA TYR A 94 1.15 10.83 -13.95
C TYR A 94 0.04 11.87 -13.84
N LEU A 95 0.19 12.83 -12.92
CA LEU A 95 -0.62 14.04 -12.90
C LEU A 95 0.21 15.18 -13.49
N LYS A 96 -0.31 15.81 -14.55
CA LYS A 96 0.39 16.88 -15.26
C LYS A 96 -0.52 18.12 -15.44
N PRO A 97 -0.11 19.30 -14.95
CA PRO A 97 -0.81 20.54 -15.25
C PRO A 97 -0.62 20.88 -16.72
N LYS A 98 -1.67 21.30 -17.45
CA LYS A 98 -1.53 21.73 -18.86
C LYS A 98 -0.55 22.89 -19.07
N ALA A 99 -0.29 23.66 -18.01
CA ALA A 99 0.63 24.80 -18.04
C ALA A 99 2.11 24.41 -17.92
N HIS A 100 2.43 23.15 -17.61
CA HIS A 100 3.79 22.70 -17.33
C HIS A 100 4.21 21.52 -18.21
N PRO A 101 5.48 21.50 -18.66
CA PRO A 101 6.00 20.41 -19.49
C PRO A 101 6.17 19.10 -18.71
N ASN A 102 6.36 19.17 -17.39
CA ASN A 102 6.64 18.03 -16.53
C ASN A 102 5.42 17.69 -15.65
N PRO A 103 5.22 16.40 -15.32
CA PRO A 103 4.21 15.99 -14.35
C PRO A 103 4.49 16.60 -12.97
N SER A 104 3.44 17.07 -12.29
CA SER A 104 3.53 17.61 -10.93
C SER A 104 3.54 16.53 -9.86
N ALA A 105 3.03 15.34 -10.17
CA ALA A 105 3.10 14.18 -9.28
C ALA A 105 3.05 12.87 -10.07
N VAL A 106 3.55 11.79 -9.47
CA VAL A 106 3.55 10.45 -10.04
C VAL A 106 3.14 9.44 -8.98
N HIS A 107 2.28 8.49 -9.34
CA HIS A 107 1.84 7.37 -8.51
C HIS A 107 2.16 6.05 -9.20
N ARG A 108 2.63 5.06 -8.44
CA ARG A 108 3.03 3.74 -8.95
C ARG A 108 2.33 2.67 -8.14
N PHE A 109 1.79 1.65 -8.80
CA PHE A 109 1.23 0.48 -8.12
C PHE A 109 1.32 -0.76 -9.02
N ASN A 110 1.26 -1.94 -8.40
CA ASN A 110 1.25 -3.22 -9.11
C ASN A 110 -0.17 -3.81 -9.15
N TRP A 111 -0.52 -4.42 -10.29
CA TRP A 111 -1.76 -5.17 -10.48
C TRP A 111 -1.45 -6.64 -10.75
N LEU A 112 -2.12 -7.56 -10.04
CA LEU A 112 -1.91 -9.00 -10.17
C LEU A 112 -3.16 -9.65 -10.79
N LEU A 113 -2.96 -10.57 -11.72
CA LEU A 113 -4.04 -11.29 -12.42
C LEU A 113 -4.88 -12.22 -11.50
N GLN A 114 -4.51 -12.37 -10.23
CA GLN A 114 -5.14 -13.30 -9.27
C GLN A 114 -6.53 -12.88 -8.73
N ASP A 115 -7.08 -11.74 -9.14
CA ASP A 115 -8.44 -11.32 -8.75
C ASP A 115 -9.49 -11.49 -9.86
N SER A 116 -9.10 -11.93 -11.07
CA SER A 116 -10.04 -12.19 -12.16
C SER A 116 -10.70 -13.57 -12.02
N SER A 117 -11.77 -13.65 -11.22
CA SER A 117 -12.73 -14.75 -11.39
C SER A 117 -13.38 -14.60 -12.77
N GLY A 118 -12.91 -15.39 -13.74
CA GLY A 118 -13.52 -15.47 -15.07
C GLY A 118 -15.02 -15.77 -15.02
N PRO A 119 -15.76 -15.54 -16.12
CA PRO A 119 -17.20 -15.65 -16.14
C PRO A 119 -17.63 -17.07 -15.78
N ILE A 120 -18.34 -17.19 -14.66
CA ILE A 120 -19.06 -18.41 -14.29
C ILE A 120 -20.11 -18.64 -15.39
N LEU A 121 -19.81 -19.57 -16.30
CA LEU A 121 -20.84 -20.22 -17.09
C LEU A 121 -21.70 -21.02 -16.10
N LEU A 122 -22.90 -20.48 -15.82
CA LEU A 122 -23.99 -21.19 -15.19
C LEU A 122 -24.40 -22.35 -16.11
N ASP A 123 -23.94 -23.55 -15.80
CA ASP A 123 -24.59 -24.78 -16.22
C ASP A 123 -24.76 -25.71 -15.00
N ASP A 124 -26.04 -25.97 -14.71
CA ASP A 124 -26.66 -26.97 -13.85
C ASP A 124 -25.76 -27.89 -13.00
N VAL A 125 -25.76 -27.67 -11.67
CA VAL A 125 -25.59 -28.77 -10.70
C VAL A 125 -26.56 -28.61 -9.54
N ALA A 126 -27.35 -29.66 -9.35
CA ALA A 126 -28.35 -29.83 -8.32
C ALA A 126 -27.76 -29.80 -6.91
N LEU A 127 -28.59 -29.29 -5.99
CA LEU A 127 -28.44 -29.40 -4.54
C LEU A 127 -28.24 -30.86 -4.13
N ASP A 128 -27.19 -31.13 -3.36
CA ASP A 128 -27.25 -32.20 -2.38
C ASP A 128 -26.59 -31.76 -1.06
N ASP A 129 -27.33 -32.01 0.01
CA ASP A 129 -26.96 -31.78 1.40
C ASP A 129 -25.95 -32.84 1.82
N GLN A 130 -24.81 -32.42 2.38
CA GLN A 130 -24.24 -32.93 3.66
C GLN A 130 -22.75 -32.61 3.84
N ALA A 131 -22.40 -32.44 5.12
CA ALA A 131 -21.08 -32.54 5.74
C ALA A 131 -20.19 -31.28 5.74
N PHE A 132 -20.45 -30.43 6.74
CA PHE A 132 -19.44 -29.61 7.40
C PHE A 132 -18.63 -30.47 8.38
N GLU A 133 -17.29 -30.48 8.25
CA GLU A 133 -16.31 -30.71 9.32
C GLU A 133 -15.08 -29.82 9.01
N PRO A 134 -14.36 -29.26 10.02
CA PRO A 134 -13.46 -28.15 9.83
C PRO A 134 -12.00 -28.59 9.63
N LEU A 135 -11.36 -28.10 8.56
CA LEU A 135 -9.90 -28.18 8.41
C LEU A 135 -9.25 -26.93 9.01
N LEU A 136 -8.92 -27.02 10.30
CA LEU A 136 -7.81 -26.29 10.89
C LEU A 136 -6.48 -26.92 10.42
N SER A 137 -5.45 -26.07 10.26
CA SER A 137 -4.04 -26.39 10.01
C SER A 137 -3.58 -26.45 8.55
N ARG A 138 -3.33 -25.28 7.94
CA ARG A 138 -2.17 -25.04 7.05
C ARG A 138 -1.67 -23.60 7.22
N GLN A 139 -0.45 -23.45 7.76
CA GLN A 139 0.37 -22.24 7.58
C GLN A 139 0.89 -22.20 6.14
N PRO A 140 1.04 -21.04 5.50
CA PRO A 140 1.89 -20.93 4.32
C PRO A 140 3.35 -20.67 4.73
N GLU A 141 4.20 -21.45 4.11
CA GLU A 141 5.65 -21.46 4.09
C GLU A 141 6.17 -20.20 3.37
N VAL A 142 7.24 -19.59 3.92
CA VAL A 142 7.90 -18.40 3.38
C VAL A 142 8.71 -18.79 2.15
N ALA A 143 8.41 -18.20 1.00
CA ALA A 143 9.23 -18.28 -0.21
C ALA A 143 10.22 -17.09 -0.28
N PRO A 144 11.40 -17.27 -0.89
CA PRO A 144 12.54 -16.38 -0.73
C PRO A 144 12.48 -15.12 -1.60
N VAL A 145 13.18 -14.10 -1.11
CA VAL A 145 13.53 -12.83 -1.78
C VAL A 145 14.28 -13.13 -3.08
N SER A 146 13.75 -12.65 -4.21
CA SER A 146 14.45 -12.63 -5.50
C SER A 146 14.97 -11.22 -5.78
N LEU A 147 16.29 -11.14 -5.98
CA LEU A 147 17.05 -9.99 -6.43
C LEU A 147 16.71 -9.68 -7.90
N PHE A 148 16.51 -8.40 -8.21
CA PHE A 148 16.47 -7.92 -9.60
C PHE A 148 17.90 -7.56 -10.03
N HIS A 149 18.33 -8.11 -11.16
CA HIS A 149 19.36 -7.52 -12.03
C HIS A 149 18.58 -6.95 -13.22
N GLU A 150 18.69 -5.65 -13.45
CA GLU A 150 18.23 -4.99 -14.66
C GLU A 150 19.39 -4.97 -15.66
N ASP A 151 19.34 -5.85 -16.66
CA ASP A 151 20.05 -5.68 -17.93
C ASP A 151 18.98 -5.81 -19.02
N ASP A 152 18.51 -4.69 -19.57
CA ASP A 152 17.71 -4.66 -20.80
C ASP A 152 17.97 -3.35 -21.57
N ASP A 153 18.96 -3.39 -22.46
CA ASP A 153 18.96 -2.63 -23.70
C ASP A 153 18.17 -3.43 -24.75
N GLU A 154 16.84 -3.38 -24.66
CA GLU A 154 15.94 -3.85 -25.72
C GLU A 154 15.34 -2.64 -26.45
N VAL A 155 15.79 -2.40 -27.69
CA VAL A 155 15.16 -1.42 -28.59
C VAL A 155 13.89 -2.05 -29.17
N THR A 156 12.84 -2.12 -28.34
CA THR A 156 11.46 -2.15 -28.82
C THR A 156 11.13 -0.76 -29.35
N GLY A 157 10.27 -0.67 -30.37
CA GLY A 157 9.67 0.61 -30.78
C GLY A 157 8.68 1.12 -29.73
N ASP A 158 9.07 1.08 -28.46
CA ASP A 158 8.33 1.55 -27.32
C ASP A 158 8.43 3.06 -27.25
N LEU A 159 7.29 3.71 -27.11
CA LEU A 159 7.22 5.13 -26.77
C LEU A 159 8.03 5.33 -25.48
N SER A 160 9.09 6.13 -25.55
CA SER A 160 9.87 6.45 -24.37
C SER A 160 8.98 7.18 -23.36
N GLU A 161 9.35 7.10 -22.08
CA GLU A 161 8.59 7.78 -21.02
C GLU A 161 8.54 9.31 -21.28
N GLU A 162 9.60 9.88 -21.83
CA GLU A 162 9.69 11.28 -22.22
C GLU A 162 8.78 11.61 -23.42
N GLU A 163 8.73 10.76 -24.44
CA GLU A 163 7.82 10.94 -25.59
C GLU A 163 6.36 10.85 -25.17
N PHE A 164 6.01 9.93 -24.26
CA PHE A 164 4.67 9.81 -23.72
C PHE A 164 4.24 11.07 -22.95
N LEU A 165 5.16 11.65 -22.16
CA LEU A 165 4.90 12.88 -21.40
C LEU A 165 4.85 14.13 -22.29
N SER A 166 5.42 14.08 -23.50
CA SER A 166 5.49 15.21 -24.43
C SER A 166 4.23 15.45 -25.27
N GLY A 167 3.31 14.48 -25.36
CA GLY A 167 2.01 14.61 -26.05
C GLY A 167 2.14 14.68 -27.58
N GLY A 168 2.29 13.52 -28.23
CA GLY A 168 2.35 13.41 -29.70
C GLY A 168 1.03 12.98 -30.35
N ASP A 169 0.40 13.89 -31.10
CA ASP A 169 -0.59 13.58 -32.15
C ASP A 169 0.17 13.10 -33.40
N GLU A 170 0.28 11.78 -33.60
CA GLU A 170 0.68 11.02 -34.80
C GLU A 170 1.63 9.88 -34.39
N LEU A 171 1.32 8.65 -34.80
CA LEU A 171 2.23 7.68 -35.45
C LEU A 171 1.72 6.23 -35.32
N LEU A 172 1.16 5.72 -36.41
CA LEU A 172 1.11 4.29 -36.74
C LEU A 172 1.57 4.13 -38.19
N SER A 173 2.84 3.76 -38.44
CA SER A 173 3.18 2.90 -39.58
C SER A 173 4.64 2.41 -39.56
N SER A 174 4.78 1.13 -39.95
CA SER A 174 5.91 0.50 -40.68
C SER A 174 6.86 -0.46 -39.93
N SER A 175 6.57 -1.74 -40.21
CA SER A 175 7.38 -2.96 -40.33
C SER A 175 8.93 -2.90 -40.43
N GLY A 176 9.61 -3.66 -39.57
CA GLY A 176 10.15 -5.01 -39.85
C GLY A 176 11.52 -5.19 -40.51
N GLN A 177 12.48 -5.84 -39.82
CA GLN A 177 13.44 -6.85 -40.37
C GLN A 177 14.39 -7.51 -39.33
N ARG A 178 14.16 -8.81 -39.11
CA ARG A 178 15.00 -10.05 -38.97
C ARG A 178 16.54 -10.08 -38.70
N TRP A 179 16.88 -11.06 -37.82
CA TRP A 179 18.15 -11.84 -37.54
C TRP A 179 19.22 -11.17 -36.65
N GLY A 180 19.93 -11.82 -35.71
CA GLY A 180 20.04 -13.22 -35.26
C GLY A 180 21.47 -13.51 -34.71
N GLU A 181 21.57 -14.40 -33.71
CA GLU A 181 22.78 -15.10 -33.16
C GLU A 181 23.67 -14.34 -32.13
N ALA A 182 24.37 -14.92 -31.14
CA ALA A 182 24.21 -16.03 -30.18
C ALA A 182 25.48 -16.07 -29.25
N LEU A 183 25.31 -16.51 -27.98
CA LEU A 183 26.32 -17.07 -27.00
C LEU A 183 27.16 -16.09 -26.13
N PRO A 184 27.74 -16.52 -24.98
CA PRO A 184 27.34 -17.51 -23.96
C PRO A 184 27.57 -17.05 -22.47
N SER A 185 27.08 -17.88 -21.54
CA SER A 185 27.00 -17.80 -20.07
C SER A 185 28.32 -17.75 -19.26
N ARG A 186 28.30 -17.08 -18.08
CA ARG A 186 29.36 -17.20 -17.05
C ARG A 186 28.87 -17.14 -15.59
N GLU A 187 29.33 -18.18 -14.88
CA GLU A 187 29.62 -18.47 -13.46
C GLU A 187 29.28 -17.48 -12.32
N GLU A 188 28.72 -18.07 -11.27
CA GLU A 188 28.34 -17.56 -9.95
C GLU A 188 29.53 -17.11 -9.07
N PHE A 189 29.34 -16.05 -8.26
CA PHE A 189 30.22 -15.71 -7.14
C PHE A 189 29.42 -15.25 -5.91
N GLN A 190 29.75 -15.81 -4.75
CA GLN A 190 29.13 -15.56 -3.43
C GLN A 190 29.70 -14.32 -2.75
N ALA A 191 28.86 -13.58 -2.01
CA ALA A 191 29.22 -12.43 -1.20
C ALA A 191 29.30 -12.78 0.30
N ASP A 192 30.35 -12.31 0.97
CA ASP A 192 30.51 -12.30 2.43
C ASP A 192 30.14 -10.90 2.97
N ASP A 193 29.35 -10.89 4.06
CA ASP A 193 28.88 -9.73 4.83
C ASP A 193 29.99 -9.14 5.71
N ASP A 194 30.39 -7.90 5.44
CA ASP A 194 30.90 -6.93 6.44
C ASP A 194 31.14 -5.58 5.72
N GLN A 195 30.13 -4.70 5.70
CA GLN A 195 30.21 -3.39 5.01
C GLN A 195 30.14 -2.22 6.02
N PRO A 196 31.10 -1.25 5.97
CA PRO A 196 31.16 -0.10 6.88
C PRO A 196 30.09 0.97 6.56
N SER A 197 29.89 1.91 7.50
CA SER A 197 28.85 2.94 7.43
C SER A 197 29.03 3.95 6.28
N ILE A 198 27.90 4.46 5.78
CA ILE A 198 27.76 5.30 4.57
C ILE A 198 28.57 6.60 4.61
N ASP A 199 28.74 7.22 5.78
CA ASP A 199 29.53 8.46 5.92
C ASP A 199 31.04 8.22 5.75
N GLU A 200 31.49 6.97 5.88
CA GLU A 200 32.89 6.56 5.75
C GLU A 200 33.24 6.19 4.29
N LEU A 201 32.24 5.86 3.47
CA LEU A 201 32.40 5.50 2.05
C LEU A 201 32.53 6.72 1.12
N LEU A 202 32.05 7.89 1.55
CA LEU A 202 32.15 9.15 0.77
C LEU A 202 33.53 9.82 0.87
N ASN A 203 34.48 9.18 1.56
CA ASN A 203 35.90 9.52 1.76
C ASN A 203 36.40 10.80 1.05
N LEU A 204 36.08 11.95 1.66
CA LEU A 204 36.41 13.29 1.16
C LEU A 204 37.82 13.77 1.58
N ASP A 205 38.63 12.91 2.20
CA ASP A 205 39.91 13.27 2.84
C ASP A 205 41.03 13.67 1.86
N GLY A 206 40.81 13.57 0.55
CA GLY A 206 41.80 13.94 -0.47
C GLY A 206 41.82 15.42 -0.89
N PHE A 207 40.88 16.26 -0.44
CA PHE A 207 40.70 17.62 -1.00
C PHE A 207 41.14 18.77 -0.08
N TYR A 208 41.47 18.51 1.19
CA TYR A 208 41.93 19.56 2.12
C TYR A 208 43.14 19.12 2.95
N GLU A 209 44.35 19.24 2.41
CA GLU A 209 45.54 19.40 3.27
C GLU A 209 45.59 20.86 3.78
N GLN A 210 45.38 21.04 5.08
CA GLN A 210 45.58 22.32 5.78
C GLN A 210 47.07 22.72 5.74
N PRO A 211 47.40 24.01 5.49
CA PRO A 211 48.77 24.50 5.66
C PRO A 211 49.13 24.61 7.15
N PRO A 212 50.41 24.42 7.53
CA PRO A 212 50.83 24.44 8.92
C PRO A 212 50.78 25.86 9.51
N ASP A 213 50.26 25.94 10.73
CA ASP A 213 50.25 27.11 11.60
C ASP A 213 51.66 27.37 12.13
N ASP A 214 52.24 28.51 11.79
CA ASP A 214 53.38 29.06 12.54
C ASP A 214 53.27 30.59 12.56
N THR A 215 52.78 31.10 13.69
CA THR A 215 52.75 32.52 14.01
C THR A 215 54.15 33.04 14.36
N ALA A 216 54.63 34.07 13.67
CA ALA A 216 55.54 35.06 14.24
C ALA A 216 55.45 36.42 13.52
N HIS A 217 55.40 37.46 14.34
CA HIS A 217 55.12 38.88 14.07
C HIS A 217 56.12 39.64 13.18
N VAL A 218 55.68 40.89 12.88
CA VAL A 218 56.38 42.08 12.33
C VAL A 218 56.16 42.20 10.81
N GLY A 219 55.38 43.13 10.23
CA GLY A 219 54.99 44.47 10.65
C GLY A 219 55.91 45.50 10.01
N GLU A 220 55.66 45.92 8.75
CA GLU A 220 55.80 47.31 8.30
C GLU A 220 55.18 47.50 6.90
N SER A 221 54.50 48.64 6.75
CA SER A 221 53.75 49.15 5.60
C SER A 221 54.58 49.39 4.32
N VAL A 222 53.94 49.28 3.14
CA VAL A 222 53.81 50.41 2.19
C VAL A 222 52.54 50.22 1.34
N ALA A 223 51.71 51.25 1.24
CA ALA A 223 50.58 51.33 0.32
C ALA A 223 51.06 51.55 -1.13
N PHE A 224 50.36 50.99 -2.11
CA PHE A 224 50.33 51.57 -3.45
C PHE A 224 48.94 51.38 -4.10
N GLU A 225 48.55 52.43 -4.80
CA GLU A 225 47.23 52.80 -5.27
C GLU A 225 46.62 51.85 -6.31
N ALA A 226 45.28 51.83 -6.32
CA ALA A 226 44.45 51.19 -7.31
C ALA A 226 44.28 52.12 -8.53
N ASP A 227 44.38 51.57 -9.73
CA ASP A 227 43.94 52.21 -10.98
C ASP A 227 42.92 51.34 -11.72
N GLU A 228 42.06 52.07 -12.41
CA GLU A 228 40.69 51.79 -12.84
C GLU A 228 40.51 50.86 -14.07
N PRO A 229 39.25 50.44 -14.36
CA PRO A 229 38.90 49.52 -15.45
C PRO A 229 38.73 50.23 -16.81
N TRP A 230 38.96 49.47 -17.88
CA TRP A 230 38.84 49.91 -19.27
C TRP A 230 37.41 49.71 -19.82
N GLU A 231 36.83 50.76 -20.40
CA GLU A 231 35.68 50.71 -21.34
C GLU A 231 36.19 50.94 -22.78
N PRO A 232 35.51 50.43 -23.83
CA PRO A 232 35.92 50.65 -25.21
C PRO A 232 35.22 51.86 -25.84
N GLU A 233 36.00 52.82 -26.34
CA GLU A 233 35.50 53.92 -27.18
C GLU A 233 35.52 53.56 -28.67
N ALA A 234 34.37 53.77 -29.32
CA ALA A 234 34.21 53.84 -30.76
C ALA A 234 34.27 55.32 -31.20
N ASP A 235 35.02 55.63 -32.27
CA ASP A 235 34.98 56.96 -32.89
C ASP A 235 34.84 56.88 -34.43
N ASP A 236 33.96 57.74 -34.91
CA ASP A 236 33.43 57.91 -36.27
C ASP A 236 34.17 59.08 -36.94
N GLY A 237 35.00 58.77 -37.94
CA GLY A 237 35.84 59.76 -38.63
C GLY A 237 35.63 59.76 -40.15
N ARG A 238 34.63 60.52 -40.63
CA ARG A 238 34.44 60.90 -42.05
C ARG A 238 35.61 61.73 -42.59
N ILE A 239 36.14 61.35 -43.77
CA ILE A 239 37.09 62.16 -44.57
C ILE A 239 36.49 62.45 -45.96
N PRO A 240 36.56 63.70 -46.48
CA PRO A 240 36.07 64.05 -47.82
C PRO A 240 37.13 63.85 -48.92
N SER A 241 36.62 63.65 -50.14
CA SER A 241 37.35 63.37 -51.38
C SER A 241 38.15 64.54 -51.95
N GLY A 242 39.36 64.27 -52.47
CA GLY A 242 40.10 65.16 -53.37
C GLY A 242 41.41 64.54 -53.88
N LEU A 243 41.44 64.18 -55.17
CA LEU A 243 42.57 63.63 -55.93
C LEU A 243 43.72 64.63 -56.16
N VAL A 244 44.99 64.22 -55.97
CA VAL A 244 46.15 64.61 -56.79
C VAL A 244 47.16 63.44 -56.82
N ALA A 245 47.81 63.28 -57.96
CA ALA A 245 48.46 62.09 -58.48
C ALA A 245 49.99 62.03 -58.27
N ALA A 246 50.51 60.81 -58.52
CA ALA A 246 51.78 60.45 -59.16
C ALA A 246 53.13 60.55 -58.42
N GLY A 247 53.83 59.39 -58.39
CA GLY A 247 55.28 59.21 -58.17
C GLY A 247 55.66 59.08 -56.69
N ILE A 248 56.20 57.98 -56.17
CA ILE A 248 57.45 57.25 -56.46
C ILE A 248 57.27 55.89 -55.70
N GLY A 249 57.37 54.70 -56.26
CA GLY A 249 58.58 54.15 -56.88
C GLY A 249 59.57 53.65 -55.81
N ILE A 250 59.35 52.43 -55.27
CA ILE A 250 60.29 51.65 -54.44
C ILE A 250 60.42 52.11 -52.97
N ALA A 251 59.36 51.91 -52.16
CA ALA A 251 59.50 51.80 -50.69
C ALA A 251 58.45 50.89 -50.03
N ALA A 252 57.58 50.22 -50.80
CA ALA A 252 56.53 49.32 -50.27
C ALA A 252 56.91 47.83 -50.31
N VAL A 253 58.07 47.46 -50.88
CA VAL A 253 58.54 46.06 -50.94
C VAL A 253 59.45 45.71 -49.75
N PHE A 254 60.10 46.70 -49.10
CA PHE A 254 60.94 46.45 -47.92
C PHE A 254 60.21 46.59 -46.59
N GLY A 255 59.04 47.25 -46.55
CA GLY A 255 58.22 47.34 -45.33
C GLY A 255 57.49 46.03 -44.96
N THR A 256 57.10 45.23 -45.97
CA THR A 256 56.45 43.92 -45.75
C THR A 256 57.45 42.81 -45.46
N LEU A 257 58.69 42.90 -45.97
CA LEU A 257 59.78 41.98 -45.61
C LEU A 257 60.25 42.16 -44.16
N GLY A 258 60.29 43.40 -43.64
CA GLY A 258 60.67 43.67 -42.25
C GLY A 258 59.66 43.11 -41.23
N TYR A 259 58.35 43.24 -41.49
CA TYR A 259 57.29 42.75 -40.60
C TYR A 259 57.18 41.21 -40.59
N GLY A 260 57.61 40.55 -41.67
CA GLY A 260 57.69 39.09 -41.73
C GLY A 260 58.84 38.52 -40.89
N LEU A 261 59.95 39.25 -40.77
CA LEU A 261 61.15 38.86 -40.01
C LEU A 261 61.09 39.23 -38.52
N SER A 262 60.23 40.17 -38.12
CA SER A 262 59.98 40.48 -36.69
C SER A 262 59.08 39.46 -36.01
N ARG A 263 58.56 38.46 -36.75
CA ARG A 263 57.74 37.40 -36.18
C ARG A 263 58.61 36.37 -35.45
N PRO A 264 58.11 35.79 -34.34
CA PRO A 264 58.85 34.79 -33.58
C PRO A 264 59.31 33.64 -34.48
N CYS A 265 60.54 33.18 -34.25
CA CYS A 265 61.08 31.94 -34.84
C CYS A 265 61.31 31.96 -36.36
N VAL A 266 61.57 33.12 -36.97
CA VAL A 266 61.85 33.23 -38.42
C VAL A 266 63.34 33.10 -38.75
N ILE A 267 64.25 33.48 -37.85
CA ILE A 267 65.71 33.33 -38.00
C ILE A 267 66.29 32.87 -36.65
N GLY A 268 67.13 31.82 -36.65
CA GLY A 268 67.83 31.33 -35.44
C GLY A 268 67.03 30.31 -34.62
N GLU A 269 67.35 30.17 -33.33
CA GLU A 269 66.63 29.31 -32.39
C GLU A 269 65.21 29.85 -32.13
N CYS A 270 64.31 28.97 -31.67
CA CYS A 270 62.90 29.29 -31.42
C CYS A 270 62.55 29.05 -29.95
N ASP A 271 62.66 30.09 -29.13
CA ASP A 271 62.35 30.05 -27.69
C ASP A 271 60.92 29.57 -27.43
N ARG A 272 59.98 29.85 -28.34
CA ARG A 272 58.59 29.38 -28.24
C ARG A 272 58.44 27.87 -28.31
N ILE A 273 59.22 27.19 -29.16
CA ILE A 273 59.20 25.72 -29.22
C ILE A 273 59.81 25.15 -27.95
N GLN A 274 60.92 25.72 -27.47
CA GLN A 274 61.55 25.29 -26.22
C GLN A 274 60.61 25.48 -25.01
N GLN A 275 59.92 26.62 -24.94
CA GLN A 275 58.95 26.89 -23.89
C GLN A 275 57.74 25.95 -23.95
N ALA A 276 57.19 25.71 -25.15
CA ALA A 276 56.08 24.77 -25.32
C ALA A 276 56.50 23.33 -25.02
N GLN A 277 57.72 22.92 -25.37
CA GLN A 277 58.27 21.61 -24.98
C GLN A 277 58.45 21.49 -23.48
N ALA A 278 59.01 22.52 -22.82
CA ALA A 278 59.17 22.52 -21.37
C ALA A 278 57.83 22.39 -20.63
N LEU A 279 56.77 23.06 -21.11
CA LEU A 279 55.42 22.96 -20.54
C LEU A 279 54.76 21.62 -20.87
N GLY A 280 54.74 21.22 -22.16
CA GLY A 280 54.06 20.01 -22.61
C GLY A 280 54.71 18.72 -22.11
N ASP A 281 56.03 18.60 -22.20
CA ASP A 281 56.75 17.40 -21.71
C ASP A 281 56.63 17.28 -20.18
N ALA A 282 56.73 18.39 -19.45
CA ALA A 282 56.55 18.38 -18.00
C ALA A 282 55.13 17.93 -17.62
N ALA A 283 54.10 18.44 -18.31
CA ALA A 283 52.73 18.03 -18.09
C ALA A 283 52.52 16.53 -18.37
N LEU A 284 53.00 16.03 -19.50
CA LEU A 284 52.85 14.60 -19.85
C LEU A 284 53.64 13.66 -18.93
N ILE A 285 54.75 14.13 -18.35
CA ILE A 285 55.49 13.39 -17.32
C ILE A 285 54.71 13.36 -16.01
N ALA A 286 54.19 14.51 -15.56
CA ALA A 286 53.42 14.61 -14.32
C ALA A 286 52.15 13.75 -14.35
N LEU A 287 51.49 13.65 -15.50
CA LEU A 287 50.28 12.82 -15.68
C LEU A 287 50.54 11.31 -15.58
N ARG A 288 51.80 10.87 -15.69
CA ARG A 288 52.18 9.45 -15.56
C ARG A 288 52.55 9.05 -14.14
N ASP A 289 52.66 10.01 -13.21
CA ASP A 289 53.10 9.78 -11.84
C ASP A 289 51.97 10.07 -10.85
N LYS A 290 50.96 9.20 -10.81
CA LYS A 290 49.81 9.25 -9.89
C LYS A 290 49.23 10.67 -9.71
N PRO A 291 48.67 11.25 -10.79
CA PRO A 291 48.18 12.62 -10.74
C PRO A 291 47.04 12.77 -9.72
N THR A 292 47.05 13.89 -9.00
CA THR A 292 45.91 14.29 -8.15
C THR A 292 44.88 15.07 -8.98
N PRO A 293 43.64 15.24 -8.49
CA PRO A 293 42.65 16.11 -9.15
C PRO A 293 43.20 17.50 -9.52
N GLN A 294 43.91 18.14 -8.58
CA GLN A 294 44.56 19.43 -8.84
C GLN A 294 45.66 19.35 -9.89
N THR A 295 46.42 18.25 -9.91
CA THR A 295 47.44 18.02 -10.94
C THR A 295 46.81 17.97 -12.33
N VAL A 296 45.64 17.33 -12.49
CA VAL A 296 44.93 17.30 -13.78
C VAL A 296 44.56 18.71 -14.24
N LEU A 297 44.01 19.53 -13.34
CA LEU A 297 43.64 20.92 -13.64
C LEU A 297 44.87 21.75 -14.03
N ASP A 298 45.93 21.69 -13.24
CA ASP A 298 47.16 22.44 -13.48
C ASP A 298 47.83 22.02 -14.80
N MET A 299 47.88 20.71 -15.08
CA MET A 299 48.48 20.19 -16.31
C MET A 299 47.61 20.47 -17.54
N SER A 300 46.29 20.55 -17.39
CA SER A 300 45.38 21.03 -18.43
C SER A 300 45.72 22.46 -18.84
N GLU A 301 45.89 23.35 -17.87
CA GLU A 301 46.28 24.74 -18.12
C GLU A 301 47.65 24.84 -18.81
N GLN A 302 48.63 24.04 -18.36
CA GLN A 302 49.97 24.03 -18.96
C GLN A 302 49.98 23.52 -20.40
N LEU A 303 49.24 22.45 -20.72
CA LEU A 303 49.11 21.94 -22.09
C LEU A 303 48.39 22.94 -23.00
N ASN A 304 47.31 23.56 -22.53
CA ASN A 304 46.63 24.63 -23.25
C ASN A 304 47.57 25.83 -23.53
N THR A 305 48.43 26.17 -22.56
CA THR A 305 49.46 27.21 -22.71
C THR A 305 50.54 26.82 -23.72
N ALA A 306 50.99 25.56 -23.73
CA ALA A 306 51.93 25.04 -24.72
C ALA A 306 51.34 25.12 -26.14
N VAL A 307 50.09 24.68 -26.32
CA VAL A 307 49.33 24.79 -27.58
C VAL A 307 49.24 26.24 -28.05
N ASN A 308 48.87 27.17 -27.16
CA ASN A 308 48.74 28.59 -27.49
C ASN A 308 50.09 29.28 -27.76
N THR A 309 51.18 28.74 -27.23
CA THR A 309 52.55 29.19 -27.52
C THR A 309 52.99 28.82 -28.94
N LEU A 310 52.59 27.63 -29.42
CA LEU A 310 52.92 27.10 -30.75
C LEU A 310 52.04 27.66 -31.88
N LYS A 311 50.75 27.92 -31.64
CA LYS A 311 49.77 28.41 -32.66
C LYS A 311 50.24 29.61 -33.49
N PRO A 312 50.89 30.66 -32.93
CA PRO A 312 51.23 31.86 -33.69
C PRO A 312 52.47 31.73 -34.60
N ILE A 313 53.15 30.56 -34.62
CA ILE A 313 54.34 30.34 -35.46
C ILE A 313 53.91 30.36 -36.94
N PRO A 314 54.47 31.28 -37.76
CA PRO A 314 53.99 31.47 -39.12
C PRO A 314 54.38 30.30 -40.05
N PRO A 315 53.62 30.08 -41.14
CA PRO A 315 53.84 28.97 -42.08
C PRO A 315 55.18 29.04 -42.83
N TRP A 316 55.82 30.22 -42.89
CA TRP A 316 57.12 30.43 -43.53
C TRP A 316 58.32 30.28 -42.58
N SER A 317 58.10 29.93 -41.30
CA SER A 317 59.20 29.65 -40.37
C SER A 317 59.94 28.36 -40.75
N GLN A 318 61.26 28.34 -40.60
CA GLN A 318 62.07 27.11 -40.74
C GLN A 318 61.70 26.04 -39.69
N HIS A 319 61.12 26.44 -38.56
CA HIS A 319 60.68 25.57 -37.48
C HIS A 319 59.22 25.13 -37.60
N ARG A 320 58.59 25.39 -38.76
CA ARG A 320 57.16 25.12 -38.97
C ARG A 320 56.82 23.64 -38.80
N ALA A 321 57.62 22.73 -39.37
CA ALA A 321 57.35 21.30 -39.32
C ALA A 321 57.42 20.73 -37.90
N SER A 322 58.43 21.13 -37.12
CA SER A 322 58.56 20.71 -35.71
C SER A 322 57.48 21.29 -34.83
N ALA A 323 57.17 22.58 -34.98
CA ALA A 323 56.07 23.22 -34.26
C ALA A 323 54.71 22.56 -34.56
N GLN A 324 54.49 22.14 -35.81
CA GLN A 324 53.22 21.56 -36.23
C GLN A 324 53.04 20.11 -35.78
N ALA A 325 54.13 19.35 -35.64
CA ALA A 325 54.11 18.03 -35.01
C ALA A 325 53.78 18.13 -33.52
N LEU A 326 54.52 18.96 -32.76
CA LEU A 326 54.27 19.18 -31.33
C LEU A 326 52.88 19.76 -31.06
N LEU A 327 52.41 20.65 -31.93
CA LEU A 327 51.07 21.22 -31.81
C LEU A 327 50.00 20.15 -31.99
N ALA A 328 50.14 19.23 -32.95
CA ALA A 328 49.16 18.16 -33.17
C ALA A 328 49.10 17.21 -31.98
N ASP A 329 50.25 16.83 -31.44
CA ASP A 329 50.33 16.00 -30.22
C ASP A 329 49.69 16.76 -29.05
N TYR A 330 50.22 17.93 -28.65
CA TYR A 330 49.69 18.66 -27.49
C TYR A 330 48.22 19.07 -27.61
N GLN A 331 47.69 19.28 -28.81
CA GLN A 331 46.27 19.56 -28.99
C GLN A 331 45.39 18.36 -28.65
N GLY A 332 45.76 17.15 -29.09
CA GLY A 332 45.00 15.94 -28.77
C GLY A 332 44.98 15.67 -27.26
N GLU A 333 46.15 15.73 -26.63
CA GLU A 333 46.29 15.52 -25.19
C GLU A 333 45.61 16.63 -24.36
N ALA A 334 45.64 17.89 -24.81
CA ALA A 334 44.93 18.99 -24.15
C ALA A 334 43.40 18.80 -24.23
N GLU A 335 42.87 18.35 -25.37
CA GLU A 335 41.43 18.09 -25.53
C GLU A 335 40.96 16.98 -24.58
N LEU A 336 41.69 15.87 -24.51
CA LEU A 336 41.39 14.79 -23.56
C LEU A 336 41.46 15.26 -22.11
N LEU A 337 42.45 16.07 -21.76
CA LEU A 337 42.65 16.54 -20.39
C LEU A 337 41.59 17.57 -19.98
N ASN A 338 41.10 18.38 -20.92
CA ASN A 338 39.94 19.25 -20.71
C ASN A 338 38.69 18.41 -20.39
N THR A 339 38.41 17.34 -21.13
CA THR A 339 37.29 16.43 -20.82
C THR A 339 37.40 15.83 -19.42
N VAL A 340 38.61 15.39 -19.01
CA VAL A 340 38.82 14.87 -17.64
C VAL A 340 38.65 15.95 -16.57
N ALA A 341 39.04 17.20 -16.85
CA ALA A 341 38.84 18.33 -15.95
C ALA A 341 37.35 18.69 -15.79
N GLU A 342 36.61 18.75 -16.89
CA GLU A 342 35.15 18.99 -16.89
C GLU A 342 34.39 17.88 -16.14
N ALA A 343 34.77 16.63 -16.35
CA ALA A 343 34.21 15.50 -15.62
C ALA A 343 34.45 15.62 -14.10
N GLN A 344 35.62 16.08 -13.67
CA GLN A 344 35.89 16.30 -12.24
C GLN A 344 35.04 17.43 -11.64
N GLU A 345 34.85 18.52 -12.38
CA GLU A 345 33.99 19.62 -11.94
C GLU A 345 32.54 19.14 -11.79
N ASN A 346 32.02 18.38 -12.78
CA ASN A 346 30.69 17.78 -12.71
C ASN A 346 30.54 16.80 -11.54
N ALA A 347 31.55 15.96 -11.30
CA ALA A 347 31.58 15.06 -10.14
C ALA A 347 31.53 15.83 -8.82
N LEU A 348 32.26 16.95 -8.71
CA LEU A 348 32.25 17.78 -7.50
C LEU A 348 30.88 18.40 -7.28
N VAL A 349 30.23 18.90 -8.33
CA VAL A 349 28.85 19.42 -8.25
C VAL A 349 27.89 18.32 -7.82
N ALA A 350 27.96 17.14 -8.42
CA ALA A 350 27.11 16.00 -8.05
C ALA A 350 27.28 15.62 -6.58
N ALA A 351 28.53 15.57 -6.10
CA ALA A 351 28.85 15.26 -4.71
C ALA A 351 28.33 16.34 -3.75
N GLN A 352 28.42 17.62 -4.12
CA GLN A 352 27.88 18.73 -3.31
C GLN A 352 26.35 18.72 -3.27
N GLU A 353 25.69 18.52 -4.41
CA GLU A 353 24.23 18.42 -4.51
C GLU A 353 23.67 17.23 -3.70
N SER A 354 24.50 16.21 -3.46
CA SER A 354 24.17 15.02 -2.66
C SER A 354 24.25 15.22 -1.14
N GLN A 355 24.82 16.33 -0.68
CA GLN A 355 24.99 16.59 0.75
C GLN A 355 23.65 16.98 1.41
N ASP A 356 23.61 16.89 2.74
CA ASP A 356 22.45 17.29 3.56
C ASP A 356 21.11 16.61 3.17
N PRO A 357 21.05 15.27 3.05
CA PRO A 357 19.77 14.56 2.90
C PRO A 357 18.82 14.83 4.08
N PRO A 358 17.49 14.69 3.90
CA PRO A 358 16.81 14.12 2.75
C PRO A 358 16.49 15.12 1.63
N HIS A 359 16.47 14.62 0.39
CA HIS A 359 16.04 15.37 -0.81
C HIS A 359 14.85 14.70 -1.51
N PRO A 360 14.05 15.44 -2.30
CA PRO A 360 13.05 14.85 -3.17
C PRO A 360 13.65 13.88 -4.18
N ILE A 361 12.89 12.86 -4.59
CA ILE A 361 13.32 11.86 -5.59
C ILE A 361 13.85 12.52 -6.88
N ALA A 362 13.14 13.53 -7.39
CA ALA A 362 13.55 14.25 -8.61
C ALA A 362 14.94 14.91 -8.49
N HIS A 363 15.32 15.35 -7.28
CA HIS A 363 16.65 15.91 -7.03
C HIS A 363 17.73 14.83 -7.08
N TRP A 364 17.47 13.67 -6.46
CA TRP A 364 18.38 12.52 -6.54
C TRP A 364 18.51 11.95 -7.96
N GLU A 365 17.42 11.92 -8.73
CA GLU A 365 17.44 11.50 -10.14
C GLU A 365 18.32 12.44 -10.97
N GLY A 366 18.26 13.76 -10.75
CA GLY A 366 19.16 14.73 -11.39
C GLY A 366 20.63 14.53 -11.04
N ILE A 367 20.93 14.21 -9.77
CA ILE A 367 22.30 13.87 -9.34
C ILE A 367 22.79 12.58 -10.00
N ALA A 368 21.94 11.54 -10.06
CA ALA A 368 22.29 10.28 -10.71
C ALA A 368 22.60 10.49 -12.19
N GLU A 369 21.82 11.32 -12.88
CA GLU A 369 22.08 11.65 -14.28
C GLU A 369 23.41 12.36 -14.46
N ARG A 370 23.70 13.36 -13.62
CA ARG A 370 25.01 14.03 -13.63
C ARG A 370 26.18 13.06 -13.42
N TRP A 371 26.03 12.07 -12.54
CA TRP A 371 27.04 11.02 -12.39
C TRP A 371 27.19 10.16 -13.64
N ARG A 372 26.09 9.76 -14.30
CA ARG A 372 26.13 8.98 -15.56
C ARG A 372 26.82 9.76 -16.67
N GLU A 373 26.46 11.02 -16.86
CA GLU A 373 27.11 11.91 -17.84
C GLU A 373 28.62 12.04 -17.57
N THR A 374 28.99 12.21 -16.30
CA THR A 374 30.39 12.32 -15.88
C THR A 374 31.17 11.03 -16.12
N ILE A 375 30.56 9.88 -15.83
CA ILE A 375 31.15 8.56 -16.10
C ILE A 375 31.33 8.36 -17.60
N ALA A 376 30.32 8.69 -18.42
CA ALA A 376 30.39 8.59 -19.87
C ALA A 376 31.53 9.44 -20.45
N GLN A 377 31.70 10.69 -19.98
CA GLN A 377 32.81 11.57 -20.37
C GLN A 377 34.19 10.92 -20.10
N LEU A 378 34.34 10.24 -18.95
CA LEU A 378 35.59 9.56 -18.61
C LEU A 378 35.81 8.27 -19.41
N GLU A 379 34.75 7.58 -19.81
CA GLU A 379 34.82 6.36 -20.64
C GLU A 379 35.25 6.64 -22.09
N GLU A 380 35.02 7.86 -22.59
CA GLU A 380 35.48 8.30 -23.90
C GLU A 380 37.01 8.47 -23.99
N ILE A 381 37.71 8.57 -22.85
CA ILE A 381 39.16 8.74 -22.81
C ILE A 381 39.85 7.46 -23.30
N PRO A 382 40.72 7.52 -24.33
CA PRO A 382 41.32 6.33 -24.90
C PRO A 382 42.32 5.68 -23.94
N MET A 383 42.35 4.34 -23.92
CA MET A 383 43.29 3.54 -23.11
C MET A 383 44.77 3.87 -23.36
N GLY A 384 45.10 4.46 -24.51
CA GLY A 384 46.46 4.90 -24.86
C GLY A 384 46.87 6.24 -24.23
N SER A 385 45.94 6.97 -23.60
CA SER A 385 46.21 8.26 -22.98
C SER A 385 47.10 8.13 -21.74
N PRO A 386 48.11 9.00 -21.53
CA PRO A 386 49.01 8.95 -20.37
C PRO A 386 48.31 9.00 -19.00
N ILE A 387 47.13 9.62 -18.93
CA ILE A 387 46.33 9.79 -17.70
C ILE A 387 45.38 8.60 -17.44
N TYR A 388 45.17 7.70 -18.43
CA TYR A 388 44.11 6.70 -18.37
C TYR A 388 44.25 5.73 -17.20
N ALA A 389 45.41 5.05 -17.11
CA ALA A 389 45.61 3.99 -16.11
C ALA A 389 45.71 4.54 -14.68
N GLU A 390 46.40 5.67 -14.50
CA GLU A 390 46.74 6.21 -13.18
C GLU A 390 45.64 7.09 -12.58
N PHE A 391 44.70 7.61 -13.39
CA PHE A 391 43.65 8.53 -12.91
C PHE A 391 42.25 8.12 -13.34
N VAL A 392 42.03 7.90 -14.65
CA VAL A 392 40.69 7.66 -15.20
C VAL A 392 40.10 6.38 -14.64
N VAL A 393 40.86 5.28 -14.63
CA VAL A 393 40.38 3.98 -14.11
C VAL A 393 39.98 4.05 -12.63
N PRO A 394 40.81 4.55 -11.69
CA PRO A 394 40.40 4.75 -10.30
C PRO A 394 39.17 5.65 -10.14
N LYS A 395 39.08 6.76 -10.90
CA LYS A 395 37.94 7.69 -10.81
C LYS A 395 36.65 7.10 -11.37
N LEU A 396 36.71 6.31 -12.44
CA LEU A 396 35.55 5.56 -12.93
C LEU A 396 35.02 4.61 -11.86
N GLN A 397 35.89 3.91 -11.13
CA GLN A 397 35.48 3.04 -10.04
C GLN A 397 34.81 3.83 -8.90
N GLU A 398 35.40 4.95 -8.48
CA GLU A 398 34.85 5.84 -7.46
C GLU A 398 33.47 6.39 -7.88
N TYR A 399 33.36 6.94 -9.08
CA TYR A 399 32.13 7.59 -9.57
C TYR A 399 31.00 6.59 -9.79
N ARG A 400 31.29 5.37 -10.25
CA ARG A 400 30.30 4.29 -10.31
C ARG A 400 29.82 3.90 -8.91
N GLY A 401 30.71 3.84 -7.92
CA GLY A 401 30.31 3.61 -6.52
C GLY A 401 29.42 4.72 -5.96
N ASN A 402 29.71 5.97 -6.30
CA ASN A 402 28.86 7.11 -5.94
C ASN A 402 27.49 7.01 -6.62
N LEU A 403 27.44 6.72 -7.93
CA LEU A 403 26.19 6.51 -8.66
C LEU A 403 25.33 5.42 -8.02
N THR A 404 25.90 4.25 -7.73
CA THR A 404 25.18 3.15 -7.05
C THR A 404 24.62 3.59 -5.69
N THR A 405 25.35 4.42 -4.94
CA THR A 405 24.88 4.97 -3.67
C THR A 405 23.68 5.90 -3.86
N ILE A 406 23.72 6.77 -4.87
CA ILE A 406 22.61 7.68 -5.21
C ILE A 406 21.39 6.90 -5.69
N GLU A 407 21.57 5.90 -6.54
CA GLU A 407 20.48 5.02 -7.01
C GLU A 407 19.82 4.26 -5.85
N GLY A 408 20.62 3.77 -4.90
CA GLY A 408 20.10 3.19 -3.66
C GLY A 408 19.26 4.18 -2.83
N ARG A 409 19.64 5.46 -2.78
CA ARG A 409 18.85 6.51 -2.12
C ARG A 409 17.53 6.78 -2.85
N ILE A 410 17.54 6.81 -4.18
CA ILE A 410 16.31 6.96 -4.99
C ILE A 410 15.30 5.86 -4.63
N VAL A 411 15.74 4.60 -4.60
CA VAL A 411 14.88 3.46 -4.23
C VAL A 411 14.35 3.58 -2.80
N ALA A 412 15.20 4.01 -1.86
CA ALA A 412 14.81 4.21 -0.46
C ALA A 412 13.74 5.31 -0.32
N GLU A 413 13.91 6.44 -1.02
CA GLU A 413 12.93 7.54 -1.03
C GLU A 413 11.60 7.13 -1.68
N GLN A 414 11.65 6.42 -2.81
CA GLN A 414 10.45 5.91 -3.50
C GLN A 414 9.64 4.98 -2.59
N LYS A 415 10.32 4.02 -1.93
CA LYS A 415 9.66 3.10 -1.01
C LYS A 415 9.11 3.83 0.23
N ALA A 416 9.82 4.84 0.72
CA ALA A 416 9.38 5.65 1.85
C ALA A 416 8.12 6.46 1.51
N GLU A 417 8.07 7.06 0.33
CA GLU A 417 6.90 7.78 -0.18
C GLU A 417 5.70 6.83 -0.42
N GLU A 418 5.92 5.68 -1.05
CA GLU A 418 4.88 4.66 -1.25
C GLU A 418 4.31 4.19 0.09
N ASN A 419 5.16 3.87 1.07
CA ASN A 419 4.74 3.46 2.41
C ASN A 419 3.92 4.56 3.10
N LEU A 420 4.31 5.83 2.97
CA LEU A 420 3.57 6.95 3.55
C LEU A 420 2.18 7.08 2.91
N ASN A 421 2.11 7.03 1.59
CA ASN A 421 0.86 7.15 0.84
C ASN A 421 -0.10 5.99 1.16
N GLN A 422 0.40 4.75 1.15
CA GLN A 422 -0.38 3.58 1.50
C GLN A 422 -0.84 3.61 2.96
N ALA A 423 -0.01 4.10 3.87
CA ALA A 423 -0.41 4.26 5.26
C ALA A 423 -1.55 5.26 5.43
N GLN A 424 -1.49 6.40 4.74
CA GLN A 424 -2.54 7.41 4.77
C GLN A 424 -3.85 6.88 4.19
N LEU A 425 -3.79 6.17 3.07
CA LEU A 425 -4.95 5.52 2.46
C LEU A 425 -5.59 4.49 3.41
N ASN A 426 -4.78 3.59 3.98
CA ASN A 426 -5.24 2.59 4.94
C ASN A 426 -5.85 3.23 6.19
N ALA A 427 -5.29 4.33 6.70
CA ALA A 427 -5.87 5.07 7.82
C ALA A 427 -7.23 5.70 7.48
N SER A 428 -7.35 6.30 6.28
CA SER A 428 -8.63 6.86 5.82
C SER A 428 -9.70 5.78 5.71
N LEU A 429 -9.38 4.67 5.04
CA LEU A 429 -10.27 3.53 4.92
C LEU A 429 -10.66 2.97 6.29
N ALA A 430 -9.71 2.82 7.21
CA ALA A 430 -9.96 2.31 8.55
C ALA A 430 -10.89 3.23 9.35
N LYS A 431 -10.76 4.54 9.16
CA LYS A 431 -11.64 5.54 9.79
C LYS A 431 -13.07 5.42 9.26
N ASP A 432 -13.24 5.36 7.95
CA ASP A 432 -14.57 5.23 7.33
C ASP A 432 -15.25 3.92 7.72
N GLN A 433 -14.49 2.81 7.71
CA GLN A 433 -14.95 1.50 8.17
C GLN A 433 -15.39 1.54 9.64
N ALA A 434 -14.61 2.18 10.52
CA ALA A 434 -14.95 2.32 11.92
C ALA A 434 -16.21 3.18 12.15
N GLU A 435 -16.46 4.20 11.32
CA GLU A 435 -17.63 5.07 11.44
C GLU A 435 -18.94 4.32 11.16
N ILE A 436 -18.95 3.41 10.19
CA ILE A 436 -20.13 2.64 9.80
C ILE A 436 -20.22 1.25 10.46
N ALA A 437 -19.21 0.85 11.23
CA ALA A 437 -19.13 -0.49 11.80
C ALA A 437 -20.23 -0.78 12.82
N ASN A 438 -21.07 -1.77 12.50
CA ASN A 438 -22.18 -2.23 13.36
C ASN A 438 -22.13 -3.74 13.64
N THR A 439 -21.03 -4.42 13.32
CA THR A 439 -20.81 -5.85 13.58
C THR A 439 -19.39 -6.10 14.04
N LEU A 440 -19.16 -7.22 14.74
CA LEU A 440 -17.81 -7.63 15.16
C LEU A 440 -16.84 -7.73 13.97
N SER A 441 -17.29 -8.31 12.85
CA SER A 441 -16.47 -8.45 11.64
C SER A 441 -16.07 -7.09 11.06
N ALA A 442 -16.98 -6.11 11.02
CA ALA A 442 -16.67 -4.77 10.52
C ALA A 442 -15.62 -4.07 11.40
N TRP A 443 -15.72 -4.21 12.73
CA TRP A 443 -14.72 -3.70 13.66
C TRP A 443 -13.36 -4.40 13.52
N GLN A 444 -13.34 -5.69 13.17
CA GLN A 444 -12.10 -6.42 12.88
C GLN A 444 -11.41 -5.86 11.63
N THR A 445 -12.16 -5.64 10.54
CA THR A 445 -11.59 -5.06 9.31
C THR A 445 -11.01 -3.67 9.55
N ALA A 446 -11.71 -2.81 10.29
CA ALA A 446 -11.20 -1.49 10.65
C ALA A 446 -9.90 -1.58 11.49
N LEU A 447 -9.83 -2.56 12.41
CA LEU A 447 -8.64 -2.80 13.22
C LEU A 447 -7.45 -3.24 12.36
N GLU A 448 -7.66 -4.14 11.40
CA GLU A 448 -6.62 -4.62 10.49
C GLU A 448 -6.10 -3.50 9.58
N SER A 449 -6.99 -2.65 9.06
CA SER A 449 -6.62 -1.47 8.25
C SER A 449 -5.77 -0.48 9.04
N TRP A 450 -6.13 -0.17 10.29
CA TRP A 450 -5.33 0.67 11.18
C TRP A 450 -3.96 0.06 11.51
N ASP A 451 -3.91 -1.26 11.76
CA ASP A 451 -2.66 -1.95 12.07
C ASP A 451 -1.69 -1.96 10.87
N LYS A 452 -2.21 -2.16 9.65
CA LYS A 452 -1.43 -2.03 8.41
C LYS A 452 -0.88 -0.62 8.24
N SER A 453 -1.72 0.40 8.43
CA SER A 453 -1.31 1.81 8.34
C SER A 453 -0.15 2.14 9.30
N VAL A 454 -0.29 1.79 10.58
CA VAL A 454 0.77 2.04 11.59
C VAL A 454 2.06 1.29 11.23
N LYS A 455 1.97 0.04 10.79
CA LYS A 455 3.15 -0.74 10.37
C LYS A 455 3.86 -0.12 9.18
N GLN A 456 3.13 0.38 8.19
CA GLN A 456 3.71 1.06 7.03
C GLN A 456 4.44 2.33 7.43
N ILE A 457 3.86 3.15 8.32
CA ILE A 457 4.55 4.34 8.88
C ILE A 457 5.84 3.94 9.61
N GLN A 458 5.80 2.88 10.42
CA GLN A 458 6.97 2.41 11.17
C GLN A 458 8.09 1.84 10.29
N GLN A 459 7.79 1.44 9.05
CA GLN A 459 8.78 0.93 8.09
C GLN A 459 9.48 2.04 7.31
N ILE A 460 9.08 3.31 7.46
CA ILE A 460 9.69 4.44 6.76
C ILE A 460 11.08 4.75 7.36
N PRO A 461 12.18 4.56 6.60
CA PRO A 461 13.53 4.73 7.13
C PRO A 461 13.84 6.17 7.52
N GLN A 462 14.71 6.34 8.53
CA GLN A 462 15.28 7.65 8.84
C GLN A 462 16.14 8.16 7.67
N GLY A 463 16.22 9.48 7.52
CA GLY A 463 16.98 10.10 6.44
C GLY A 463 16.27 10.11 5.08
N THR A 464 15.00 9.73 5.04
CA THR A 464 14.11 9.92 3.87
C THR A 464 13.22 11.15 4.04
N MET A 465 12.74 11.73 2.94
CA MET A 465 11.88 12.91 2.95
C MET A 465 10.55 12.61 3.65
N ALA A 466 9.97 11.43 3.38
CA ALA A 466 8.72 10.97 3.97
C ALA A 466 8.79 10.78 5.50
N HIS A 467 9.98 10.54 6.07
CA HIS A 467 10.14 10.28 7.50
C HIS A 467 9.66 11.43 8.40
N GLY A 468 9.86 12.67 7.96
CA GLY A 468 9.45 13.86 8.71
C GLY A 468 7.93 13.96 8.89
N GLU A 469 7.17 13.57 7.87
CA GLU A 469 5.71 13.52 7.93
C GLU A 469 5.22 12.28 8.69
N ALA A 470 5.80 11.12 8.39
CA ALA A 470 5.53 9.84 9.07
C ALA A 470 5.57 9.98 10.60
N ASN A 471 6.61 10.62 11.14
CA ASN A 471 6.75 10.85 12.58
C ASN A 471 5.66 11.75 13.16
N LYS A 472 5.19 12.76 12.42
CA LYS A 472 4.14 13.67 12.89
C LYS A 472 2.80 12.95 13.04
N ILE A 473 2.49 12.03 12.12
CA ILE A 473 1.18 11.34 12.10
C ILE A 473 1.15 10.06 12.94
N LEU A 474 2.31 9.44 13.20
CA LEU A 474 2.40 8.16 13.92
C LEU A 474 1.66 8.17 15.27
N THR A 475 1.88 9.19 16.10
CA THR A 475 1.23 9.28 17.44
C THR A 475 -0.30 9.31 17.34
N GLN A 476 -0.82 10.01 16.32
CA GLN A 476 -2.27 10.07 16.08
C GLN A 476 -2.80 8.70 15.64
N TYR A 477 -2.11 8.03 14.71
CA TYR A 477 -2.51 6.72 14.19
C TYR A 477 -2.47 5.64 15.28
N GLU A 478 -1.45 5.64 16.14
CA GLU A 478 -1.38 4.73 17.29
C GLU A 478 -2.54 4.96 18.27
N THR A 479 -2.91 6.22 18.49
CA THR A 479 -4.05 6.59 19.33
C THR A 479 -5.36 6.07 18.74
N ASP A 480 -5.58 6.23 17.43
CA ASP A 480 -6.81 5.77 16.78
C ASP A 480 -6.87 4.25 16.66
N LEU A 481 -5.75 3.58 16.38
CA LEU A 481 -5.61 2.13 16.47
C LEU A 481 -5.99 1.62 17.86
N ALA A 482 -5.53 2.26 18.94
CA ALA A 482 -5.86 1.88 20.31
C ALA A 482 -7.37 2.02 20.61
N LYS A 483 -8.02 3.07 20.08
CA LYS A 483 -9.48 3.25 20.21
C LYS A 483 -10.23 2.14 19.49
N VAL A 484 -9.89 1.86 18.24
CA VAL A 484 -10.56 0.81 17.44
C VAL A 484 -10.31 -0.57 18.06
N ARG A 485 -9.11 -0.85 18.55
CA ARG A 485 -8.79 -2.10 19.27
C ARG A 485 -9.65 -2.27 20.51
N THR A 486 -9.79 -1.21 21.31
CA THR A 486 -10.65 -1.22 22.51
C THR A 486 -12.10 -1.50 22.13
N ARG A 487 -12.59 -0.86 21.07
CA ARG A 487 -13.95 -1.05 20.58
C ARG A 487 -14.19 -2.48 20.06
N TYR A 488 -13.26 -3.02 19.28
CA TYR A 488 -13.29 -4.40 18.82
C TYR A 488 -13.37 -5.40 19.99
N GLN A 489 -12.56 -5.21 21.05
CA GLN A 489 -12.60 -6.06 22.24
C GLN A 489 -13.95 -6.01 22.97
N GLN A 490 -14.58 -4.83 23.04
CA GLN A 490 -15.92 -4.68 23.60
C GLN A 490 -16.98 -5.43 22.78
N GLU A 491 -16.91 -5.33 21.45
CA GLU A 491 -17.81 -6.05 20.54
C GLU A 491 -17.59 -7.56 20.61
N GLN A 492 -16.34 -8.01 20.75
CA GLN A 492 -16.01 -9.43 20.92
C GLN A 492 -16.62 -9.98 22.21
N ALA A 493 -16.45 -9.27 23.32
CA ALA A 493 -17.06 -9.64 24.60
C ALA A 493 -18.60 -9.65 24.50
N ALA A 494 -19.19 -8.66 23.82
CA ALA A 494 -20.63 -8.60 23.61
C ALA A 494 -21.16 -9.81 22.84
N ASP A 495 -20.48 -10.22 21.77
CA ASP A 495 -20.85 -11.38 20.96
C ASP A 495 -20.74 -12.68 21.76
N GLN A 496 -19.67 -12.84 22.57
CA GLN A 496 -19.51 -13.97 23.48
C GLN A 496 -20.65 -14.07 24.49
N PHE A 497 -20.92 -12.99 25.24
CA PHE A 497 -22.01 -12.94 26.22
C PHE A 497 -23.37 -13.24 25.58
N TYR A 498 -23.63 -12.66 24.40
CA TYR A 498 -24.86 -12.89 23.65
C TYR A 498 -25.03 -14.36 23.25
N ASN A 499 -24.00 -14.96 22.64
CA ASN A 499 -24.03 -16.35 22.18
C ASN A 499 -24.15 -17.34 23.34
N GLU A 500 -23.43 -17.11 24.44
CA GLU A 500 -23.56 -17.92 25.65
C GLU A 500 -24.98 -17.85 26.22
N ALA A 501 -25.56 -16.65 26.28
CA ALA A 501 -26.93 -16.47 26.75
C ALA A 501 -27.95 -17.22 25.88
N VAL A 502 -27.83 -17.13 24.55
CA VAL A 502 -28.69 -17.86 23.62
C VAL A 502 -28.55 -19.38 23.79
N ARG A 503 -27.33 -19.88 23.98
CA ARG A 503 -27.08 -21.30 24.25
C ARG A 503 -27.73 -21.76 25.56
N HIS A 504 -27.55 -21.02 26.65
CA HIS A 504 -28.18 -21.34 27.94
C HIS A 504 -29.72 -21.32 27.85
N ALA A 505 -30.29 -20.38 27.09
CA ALA A 505 -31.72 -20.34 26.83
C ALA A 505 -32.21 -21.56 26.04
N ALA A 506 -31.45 -22.03 25.04
CA ALA A 506 -31.76 -23.26 24.32
C ALA A 506 -31.71 -24.49 25.23
N THR A 507 -30.66 -24.62 26.06
CA THR A 507 -30.55 -25.69 27.06
C THR A 507 -31.70 -25.64 28.08
N ALA A 508 -32.12 -24.44 28.50
CA ALA A 508 -33.25 -24.30 29.41
C ALA A 508 -34.54 -24.84 28.80
N ARG A 509 -34.84 -24.51 27.54
CA ARG A 509 -36.01 -25.04 26.81
C ARG A 509 -35.97 -26.56 26.67
N GLN A 510 -34.78 -27.13 26.46
CA GLN A 510 -34.62 -28.58 26.44
C GLN A 510 -34.98 -29.19 27.81
N TYR A 511 -34.44 -28.67 28.91
CA TYR A 511 -34.79 -29.16 30.24
C TYR A 511 -36.27 -28.97 30.60
N GLU A 512 -36.92 -27.91 30.09
CA GLU A 512 -38.38 -27.76 30.23
C GLU A 512 -39.13 -28.88 29.50
N SER A 513 -38.68 -29.27 28.30
CA SER A 513 -39.29 -30.39 27.54
C SER A 513 -39.08 -31.76 28.18
N GLU A 514 -38.00 -31.91 28.96
CA GLU A 514 -37.67 -33.11 29.72
C GLU A 514 -38.23 -33.06 31.16
N GLU A 515 -39.00 -32.02 31.52
CA GLU A 515 -39.58 -31.78 32.85
C GLU A 515 -38.54 -31.69 34.00
N GLN A 516 -37.29 -31.37 33.66
CA GLN A 516 -36.19 -31.17 34.61
C GLN A 516 -36.17 -29.72 35.13
N TRP A 517 -37.22 -29.33 35.86
CA TRP A 517 -37.49 -27.93 36.21
C TRP A 517 -36.38 -27.21 36.99
N THR A 518 -35.63 -27.93 37.84
CA THR A 518 -34.48 -27.35 38.55
C THR A 518 -33.38 -26.93 37.58
N LEU A 519 -33.05 -27.79 36.61
CA LEU A 519 -32.00 -27.52 35.62
C LEU A 519 -32.45 -26.48 34.59
N ALA A 520 -33.73 -26.48 34.20
CA ALA A 520 -34.33 -25.44 33.38
C ALA A 520 -34.23 -24.06 34.03
N MET A 521 -34.63 -23.95 35.30
CA MET A 521 -34.56 -22.69 36.05
C MET A 521 -33.13 -22.15 36.19
N LEU A 522 -32.17 -23.03 36.51
CA LEU A 522 -30.75 -22.65 36.59
C LEU A 522 -30.24 -22.16 35.23
N SER A 523 -30.56 -22.88 34.15
CA SER A 523 -30.15 -22.51 32.79
C SER A 523 -30.76 -21.18 32.34
N TRP A 524 -32.03 -20.90 32.66
CA TRP A 524 -32.64 -19.59 32.39
C TRP A 524 -31.98 -18.46 33.18
N ARG A 525 -31.63 -18.69 34.44
CA ARG A 525 -30.92 -17.70 35.27
C ARG A 525 -29.53 -17.41 34.68
N ASP A 526 -28.82 -18.44 34.22
CA ASP A 526 -27.51 -18.28 33.62
C ASP A 526 -27.63 -17.54 32.28
N ALA A 527 -28.65 -17.86 31.45
CA ALA A 527 -28.94 -17.11 30.22
C ALA A 527 -29.18 -15.61 30.48
N ILE A 528 -29.95 -15.26 31.51
CA ILE A 528 -30.20 -13.86 31.88
C ILE A 528 -28.92 -13.19 32.41
N THR A 529 -28.13 -13.91 33.21
CA THR A 529 -26.84 -13.41 33.72
C THR A 529 -25.91 -13.04 32.58
N GLN A 530 -25.74 -13.95 31.61
CA GLN A 530 -24.89 -13.70 30.44
C GLN A 530 -25.43 -12.55 29.59
N MET A 531 -26.75 -12.49 29.37
CA MET A 531 -27.34 -11.41 28.57
C MET A 531 -27.21 -10.04 29.23
N LYS A 532 -27.21 -9.97 30.57
CA LYS A 532 -26.91 -8.73 31.32
C LYS A 532 -25.43 -8.34 31.25
N GLY A 533 -24.55 -9.28 30.91
CA GLY A 533 -23.13 -9.03 30.66
C GLY A 533 -22.85 -8.32 29.33
N VAL A 534 -23.79 -8.30 28.39
CA VAL A 534 -23.63 -7.64 27.08
C VAL A 534 -23.47 -6.12 27.26
N PRO A 535 -22.30 -5.53 26.95
CA PRO A 535 -22.02 -4.12 27.21
C PRO A 535 -22.95 -3.17 26.44
N MET A 536 -23.26 -2.02 27.06
CA MET A 536 -24.02 -0.94 26.42
C MET A 536 -23.28 -0.40 25.19
N GLY A 537 -24.03 -0.02 24.16
CA GLY A 537 -23.49 0.64 22.97
C GLY A 537 -22.77 -0.29 21.99
N THR A 538 -22.82 -1.61 22.21
CA THR A 538 -22.32 -2.63 21.27
C THR A 538 -23.41 -3.07 20.29
N SER A 539 -23.02 -3.72 19.19
CA SER A 539 -23.93 -4.22 18.16
C SER A 539 -25.00 -5.18 18.71
N ARG A 540 -24.63 -6.03 19.68
CA ARG A 540 -25.53 -7.03 20.29
C ARG A 540 -26.46 -6.48 21.37
N HIS A 541 -26.26 -5.24 21.81
CA HIS A 541 -26.97 -4.71 22.96
C HIS A 541 -28.49 -4.65 22.74
N ALA A 542 -28.95 -4.11 21.61
CA ALA A 542 -30.37 -3.95 21.33
C ALA A 542 -31.10 -5.30 21.19
N ASP A 543 -30.49 -6.25 20.48
CA ASP A 543 -31.01 -7.61 20.34
C ASP A 543 -31.04 -8.33 21.71
N GLY A 544 -29.99 -8.15 22.51
CA GLY A 544 -29.91 -8.71 23.85
C GLY A 544 -31.00 -8.20 24.79
N GLN A 545 -31.27 -6.89 24.76
CA GLN A 545 -32.38 -6.29 25.52
C GLN A 545 -33.74 -6.83 25.08
N THR A 546 -33.90 -7.12 23.78
CA THR A 546 -35.14 -7.73 23.26
C THR A 546 -35.30 -9.16 23.77
N LEU A 547 -34.22 -9.96 23.79
CA LEU A 547 -34.25 -11.32 24.32
C LEU A 547 -34.47 -11.38 25.83
N LEU A 548 -33.93 -10.42 26.60
CA LEU A 548 -34.15 -10.34 28.06
C LEU A 548 -35.64 -10.27 28.41
N LYS A 549 -36.44 -9.52 27.62
CA LYS A 549 -37.90 -9.42 27.81
C LYS A 549 -38.61 -10.76 27.67
N ASN A 550 -38.01 -11.72 26.96
CA ASN A 550 -38.54 -13.07 26.79
C ASN A 550 -37.98 -14.05 27.83
N TYR A 551 -36.73 -13.87 28.25
CA TYR A 551 -36.06 -14.77 29.18
C TYR A 551 -36.58 -14.59 30.61
N GLU A 552 -36.86 -13.37 31.05
CA GLU A 552 -37.38 -13.11 32.41
C GLU A 552 -38.73 -13.80 32.66
N PRO A 553 -39.74 -13.72 31.77
CA PRO A 553 -40.96 -14.51 31.90
C PRO A 553 -40.72 -16.03 31.81
N ALA A 554 -39.77 -16.48 30.98
CA ALA A 554 -39.45 -17.91 30.89
C ALA A 554 -38.86 -18.45 32.20
N LEU A 555 -37.94 -17.71 32.83
CA LEU A 555 -37.44 -18.03 34.17
C LEU A 555 -38.58 -18.09 35.19
N SER A 556 -39.49 -17.12 35.17
CA SER A 556 -40.64 -17.09 36.09
C SER A 556 -41.53 -18.32 35.93
N ARG A 557 -41.80 -18.76 34.69
CA ARG A 557 -42.56 -19.98 34.40
C ARG A 557 -41.83 -21.24 34.88
N ALA A 558 -40.53 -21.36 34.62
CA ALA A 558 -39.73 -22.48 35.10
C ALA A 558 -39.70 -22.58 36.64
N GLN A 559 -39.60 -21.43 37.34
CA GLN A 559 -39.70 -21.36 38.80
C GLN A 559 -41.05 -21.83 39.31
N GLU A 560 -42.14 -21.46 38.63
CA GLU A 560 -43.48 -21.89 39.03
C GLU A 560 -43.69 -23.38 38.79
N ASN A 561 -43.28 -23.91 37.63
CA ASN A 561 -43.35 -25.33 37.35
C ASN A 561 -42.51 -26.16 38.33
N LEU A 562 -41.34 -25.65 38.76
CA LEU A 562 -40.55 -26.28 39.82
C LEU A 562 -41.34 -26.34 41.15
N ARG A 563 -42.02 -25.26 41.54
CA ARG A 563 -42.85 -25.26 42.76
C ARG A 563 -43.98 -26.28 42.67
N LEU A 564 -44.64 -26.37 41.51
CA LEU A 564 -45.71 -27.34 41.28
C LEU A 564 -45.17 -28.78 41.31
N ALA A 565 -44.04 -29.05 40.68
CA ALA A 565 -43.38 -30.35 40.72
C ALA A 565 -43.03 -30.80 42.15
N LEU A 566 -42.48 -29.90 42.96
CA LEU A 566 -42.16 -30.19 44.37
C LEU A 566 -43.41 -30.42 45.23
N ARG A 567 -44.51 -29.71 44.95
CA ARG A 567 -45.81 -29.94 45.62
C ARG A 567 -46.39 -31.29 45.22
N PHE A 568 -46.29 -31.66 43.94
CA PHE A 568 -46.74 -32.96 43.45
C PHE A 568 -45.95 -34.10 44.07
N GLU A 569 -44.62 -33.98 44.18
CA GLU A 569 -43.79 -34.99 44.84
C GLU A 569 -44.31 -35.33 46.24
N LYS A 570 -44.67 -34.30 47.03
CA LYS A 570 -45.27 -34.47 48.37
C LYS A 570 -46.68 -35.03 48.35
N ALA A 571 -47.42 -34.84 47.25
CA ALA A 571 -48.80 -35.28 47.10
C ALA A 571 -48.92 -36.68 46.48
N LYS A 572 -47.84 -37.26 45.94
CA LYS A 572 -47.86 -38.57 45.27
C LYS A 572 -48.50 -39.67 46.11
N GLU A 573 -48.23 -39.71 47.41
CA GLU A 573 -48.83 -40.70 48.32
C GLU A 573 -50.35 -40.52 48.48
N ASN A 574 -50.85 -39.27 48.45
CA ASN A 574 -52.28 -38.99 48.52
C ASN A 574 -52.97 -39.43 47.22
N PHE A 575 -52.40 -39.11 46.05
CA PHE A 575 -52.92 -39.55 44.76
C PHE A 575 -52.90 -41.08 44.63
N ALA A 576 -51.81 -41.73 45.07
CA ALA A 576 -51.72 -43.18 45.09
C ALA A 576 -52.79 -43.83 45.96
N ARG A 577 -53.16 -43.21 47.09
CA ARG A 577 -54.23 -43.70 47.97
C ARG A 577 -55.62 -43.52 47.34
N VAL A 578 -55.86 -42.37 46.72
CA VAL A 578 -57.16 -42.02 46.13
C VAL A 578 -57.45 -42.85 44.86
N CYS A 579 -56.41 -43.26 44.12
CA CYS A 579 -56.54 -44.14 42.97
C CYS A 579 -56.59 -45.64 43.28
N GLN A 580 -56.84 -46.05 44.54
CA GLN A 580 -57.00 -47.46 44.91
C GLN A 580 -58.47 -47.83 45.19
N PRO A 581 -58.99 -48.97 44.68
CA PRO A 581 -58.37 -49.85 43.66
C PRO A 581 -58.25 -49.14 42.30
N THR A 582 -57.33 -49.60 41.44
CA THR A 582 -56.78 -48.96 40.22
C THR A 582 -57.81 -48.54 39.14
N PHE A 583 -58.71 -47.61 39.44
CA PHE A 583 -59.61 -46.96 38.48
C PHE A 583 -59.08 -45.59 38.01
N CYS A 584 -57.91 -45.14 38.50
CA CYS A 584 -57.20 -44.01 37.93
C CYS A 584 -55.68 -44.16 37.90
N GLN A 585 -55.05 -43.50 36.95
CA GLN A 585 -53.61 -43.28 36.86
C GLN A 585 -53.33 -41.79 37.02
N PHE A 586 -52.19 -41.45 37.60
CA PHE A 586 -51.80 -40.06 37.78
C PHE A 586 -50.36 -39.80 37.35
N GLY A 587 -50.13 -38.62 36.81
CA GLY A 587 -48.82 -38.09 36.45
C GLY A 587 -48.83 -36.58 36.56
N MET A 588 -47.68 -35.96 36.36
CA MET A 588 -47.59 -34.51 36.17
C MET A 588 -47.12 -34.27 34.74
N LYS A 589 -47.73 -33.30 34.06
CA LYS A 589 -47.29 -32.85 32.75
C LYS A 589 -47.53 -31.35 32.61
N GLY A 590 -46.53 -30.60 32.19
CA GLY A 590 -46.68 -29.15 31.94
C GLY A 590 -47.21 -28.35 33.13
N GLY A 591 -46.85 -28.73 34.37
CA GLY A 591 -47.28 -28.05 35.59
C GLY A 591 -48.70 -28.40 36.08
N THR A 592 -49.41 -29.30 35.41
CA THR A 592 -50.71 -29.83 35.88
C THR A 592 -50.59 -31.29 36.28
N VAL A 593 -51.31 -31.69 37.33
CA VAL A 593 -51.46 -33.10 37.65
C VAL A 593 -52.52 -33.67 36.71
N GLN A 594 -52.16 -34.66 35.91
CA GLN A 594 -53.10 -35.36 35.04
C GLN A 594 -53.58 -36.62 35.75
N LEU A 595 -54.89 -36.77 35.84
CA LEU A 595 -55.56 -37.93 36.41
C LEU A 595 -56.42 -38.59 35.33
N SER A 596 -55.96 -39.73 34.84
CA SER A 596 -56.65 -40.50 33.80
C SER A 596 -57.54 -41.55 34.46
N LEU A 597 -58.85 -41.49 34.20
CA LEU A 597 -59.84 -42.42 34.73
C LEU A 597 -59.94 -43.65 33.84
N ALA A 598 -60.19 -44.81 34.46
CA ALA A 598 -60.47 -46.06 33.75
C ALA A 598 -61.84 -46.02 33.07
N GLU A 599 -61.99 -46.86 32.04
CA GLU A 599 -63.23 -47.00 31.28
C GLU A 599 -64.42 -47.30 32.22
N ASN A 600 -65.56 -46.67 31.98
CA ASN A 600 -66.80 -46.70 32.80
C ASN A 600 -66.81 -45.78 34.03
N TYR A 601 -65.67 -45.22 34.45
CA TYR A 601 -65.61 -44.21 35.53
C TYR A 601 -65.57 -42.77 34.99
N ASP A 602 -65.06 -42.60 33.78
CA ASP A 602 -64.92 -41.33 33.06
C ASP A 602 -66.28 -40.69 32.69
N ALA A 603 -67.18 -41.45 32.08
CA ALA A 603 -68.53 -40.97 31.73
C ALA A 603 -69.32 -40.53 32.97
N LEU A 604 -69.12 -41.23 34.10
CA LEU A 604 -69.76 -40.89 35.37
C LEU A 604 -69.15 -39.65 36.02
N ALA A 605 -67.83 -39.47 35.93
CA ALA A 605 -67.16 -38.26 36.39
C ALA A 605 -67.61 -37.03 35.58
N ASP A 606 -67.71 -37.17 34.25
CA ASP A 606 -68.21 -36.10 33.38
C ASP A 606 -69.66 -35.72 33.71
N PHE A 607 -70.52 -36.72 33.94
CA PHE A 607 -71.91 -36.53 34.39
C PHE A 607 -72.00 -35.81 35.74
N SER A 608 -71.18 -36.20 36.72
CA SER A 608 -71.19 -35.59 38.05
C SER A 608 -70.76 -34.12 38.05
N ILE A 609 -69.87 -33.73 37.13
CA ILE A 609 -69.37 -32.36 36.99
C ILE A 609 -70.25 -31.52 36.05
N ALA A 610 -71.04 -32.15 35.17
CA ALA A 610 -71.88 -31.45 34.19
C ALA A 610 -73.00 -30.60 34.83
N ASP A 611 -73.34 -29.50 34.15
CA ASP A 611 -74.52 -28.68 34.45
C ASP A 611 -75.76 -29.59 34.51
N PRO A 612 -76.59 -29.51 35.57
CA PRO A 612 -77.81 -30.29 35.70
C PRO A 612 -78.70 -30.32 34.45
N ASN A 613 -78.70 -29.26 33.64
CA ASN A 613 -79.52 -29.14 32.44
C ASN A 613 -78.97 -29.90 31.21
N ASN A 614 -77.70 -30.28 31.24
CA ASN A 614 -76.99 -30.93 30.11
C ASN A 614 -76.56 -32.37 30.43
N ARG A 615 -77.10 -32.96 31.49
CA ARG A 615 -76.74 -34.31 31.95
C ARG A 615 -77.38 -35.40 31.09
N VAL A 616 -76.57 -36.30 30.56
CA VAL A 616 -77.02 -37.54 29.88
C VAL A 616 -76.94 -38.70 30.88
N SER A 617 -78.01 -39.47 31.05
CA SER A 617 -78.02 -40.58 32.02
C SER A 617 -76.97 -41.65 31.68
N VAL A 618 -76.07 -41.93 32.61
CA VAL A 618 -75.04 -42.97 32.48
C VAL A 618 -75.44 -44.20 33.29
N PRO A 619 -75.46 -45.41 32.71
CA PRO A 619 -75.69 -46.63 33.48
C PRO A 619 -74.48 -46.90 34.39
N ALA A 620 -74.67 -46.78 35.70
CA ALA A 620 -73.63 -47.00 36.71
C ALA A 620 -74.19 -47.77 37.91
N SER A 621 -73.36 -48.59 38.55
CA SER A 621 -73.71 -49.22 39.82
C SER A 621 -73.62 -48.22 40.98
N ASP A 622 -74.37 -48.45 42.05
CA ASP A 622 -74.32 -47.61 43.27
C ASP A 622 -72.89 -47.49 43.82
N GLN A 623 -72.10 -48.57 43.74
CA GLN A 623 -70.69 -48.57 44.16
C GLN A 623 -69.81 -47.65 43.28
N MET A 624 -70.06 -47.60 41.97
CA MET A 624 -69.32 -46.72 41.06
C MET A 624 -69.66 -45.25 41.31
N ILE A 625 -70.93 -44.93 41.55
CA ILE A 625 -71.38 -43.57 41.89
C ILE A 625 -70.70 -43.08 43.17
N VAL A 626 -70.66 -43.92 44.20
CA VAL A 626 -69.97 -43.59 45.46
C VAL A 626 -68.46 -43.39 45.22
N ALA A 627 -67.81 -44.30 44.48
CA ALA A 627 -66.38 -44.23 44.21
C ALA A 627 -65.99 -42.96 43.42
N VAL A 628 -66.74 -42.60 42.37
CA VAL A 628 -66.49 -41.38 41.59
C VAL A 628 -66.74 -40.13 42.40
N ASN A 629 -67.84 -40.05 43.15
CA ASN A 629 -68.12 -38.87 43.98
C ASN A 629 -67.07 -38.70 45.08
N GLN A 630 -66.62 -39.79 45.71
CA GLN A 630 -65.53 -39.76 46.69
C GLN A 630 -64.21 -39.33 46.05
N LEU A 631 -63.88 -39.85 44.86
CA LEU A 631 -62.73 -39.41 44.09
C LEU A 631 -62.77 -37.90 43.83
N LEU A 632 -63.88 -37.37 43.32
CA LEU A 632 -64.01 -35.96 43.00
C LEU A 632 -63.88 -35.06 44.24
N GLN A 633 -64.38 -35.50 45.40
CA GLN A 633 -64.19 -34.79 46.67
C GLN A 633 -62.75 -34.86 47.17
N GLU A 634 -62.10 -36.02 47.07
CA GLU A 634 -60.70 -36.16 47.45
C GLU A 634 -59.76 -35.38 46.51
N VAL A 635 -60.06 -35.31 45.22
CA VAL A 635 -59.34 -34.45 44.26
C VAL A 635 -59.46 -32.98 44.64
N ILE A 636 -60.66 -32.52 45.04
CA ILE A 636 -60.83 -31.16 45.59
C ILE A 636 -59.98 -30.98 46.85
N ASN A 637 -60.05 -31.93 47.80
CA ASN A 637 -59.33 -31.84 49.08
C ASN A 637 -57.81 -31.81 48.89
N ILE A 638 -57.28 -32.69 48.02
CA ILE A 638 -55.87 -32.73 47.65
C ILE A 638 -55.51 -31.42 46.97
N GLY A 639 -56.24 -31.04 45.91
CA GLY A 639 -55.97 -29.82 45.14
C GLY A 639 -55.98 -28.54 45.99
N LYS A 640 -56.92 -28.40 46.93
CA LYS A 640 -56.95 -27.28 47.90
C LYS A 640 -55.75 -27.30 48.84
N ARG A 641 -55.40 -28.46 49.40
CA ARG A 641 -54.33 -28.60 50.38
C ARG A 641 -52.95 -28.41 49.76
N THR A 642 -52.74 -28.97 48.58
CA THR A 642 -51.46 -28.93 47.88
C THR A 642 -51.33 -27.74 46.94
N GLN A 643 -52.44 -27.02 46.70
CA GLN A 643 -52.51 -25.91 45.74
C GLN A 643 -51.99 -26.37 44.36
N LEU A 644 -52.47 -27.53 43.91
CA LEU A 644 -52.12 -28.14 42.62
C LEU A 644 -53.33 -28.10 41.69
N PRO A 645 -53.19 -27.59 40.46
CA PRO A 645 -54.20 -27.80 39.42
C PRO A 645 -54.21 -29.27 39.01
N ILE A 646 -55.41 -29.86 38.97
CA ILE A 646 -55.61 -31.28 38.66
C ILE A 646 -56.56 -31.37 37.46
N GLU A 647 -56.11 -31.99 36.39
CA GLU A 647 -56.89 -32.23 35.18
C GLU A 647 -57.35 -33.67 35.14
N LEU A 648 -58.64 -33.85 34.89
CA LEU A 648 -59.30 -35.14 34.76
C LEU A 648 -59.41 -35.49 33.28
N TYR A 649 -58.94 -36.67 32.92
CA TYR A 649 -59.02 -37.22 31.57
C TYR A 649 -59.79 -38.54 31.57
N GLY A 650 -60.55 -38.78 30.51
CA GLY A 650 -61.21 -40.05 30.25
C GLY A 650 -60.24 -41.15 29.82
N ALA A 651 -60.75 -42.37 29.68
CA ALA A 651 -59.93 -43.51 29.25
C ALA A 651 -59.43 -43.38 27.80
N ASP A 652 -60.14 -42.60 26.99
CA ASP A 652 -59.80 -42.22 25.61
C ASP A 652 -58.80 -41.05 25.52
N GLY A 653 -58.39 -40.49 26.67
CA GLY A 653 -57.55 -39.29 26.74
C GLY A 653 -58.32 -37.98 26.53
N GLY A 654 -59.65 -38.02 26.46
CA GLY A 654 -60.51 -36.85 26.37
C GLY A 654 -60.48 -36.03 27.66
N PHE A 655 -60.38 -34.70 27.55
CA PHE A 655 -60.43 -33.82 28.70
C PHE A 655 -61.85 -33.75 29.28
N ILE A 656 -62.00 -34.01 30.58
CA ILE A 656 -63.28 -33.95 31.30
C ILE A 656 -63.44 -32.60 31.99
N ALA A 657 -62.51 -32.29 32.90
CA ALA A 657 -62.53 -31.06 33.68
C ALA A 657 -61.18 -30.79 34.35
N ARG A 658 -60.95 -29.53 34.73
CA ARG A 658 -59.79 -29.11 35.52
C ARG A 658 -60.25 -28.58 36.86
N PHE A 659 -59.77 -29.16 37.95
CA PHE A 659 -59.83 -28.54 39.26
C PHE A 659 -58.85 -27.36 39.31
N SER A 660 -59.36 -26.16 39.58
CA SER A 660 -58.57 -24.96 39.82
C SER A 660 -58.53 -24.67 41.32
N PRO A 661 -57.35 -24.69 41.97
CA PRO A 661 -57.21 -24.33 43.38
C PRO A 661 -57.69 -22.91 43.67
N GLU A 662 -57.49 -21.98 42.73
CA GLU A 662 -57.87 -20.57 42.87
C GLU A 662 -59.39 -20.36 42.87
N LEU A 663 -60.11 -21.15 42.07
CA LEU A 663 -61.57 -21.09 41.97
C LEU A 663 -62.25 -22.07 42.93
N GLU A 664 -61.46 -22.87 43.65
CA GLU A 664 -61.90 -23.94 44.53
C GLU A 664 -62.93 -24.91 43.89
N GLY A 665 -62.85 -25.11 42.57
CA GLY A 665 -63.87 -25.83 41.80
C GLY A 665 -63.40 -26.34 40.44
N TYR A 666 -64.28 -27.10 39.79
CA TYR A 666 -64.04 -27.70 38.47
C TYR A 666 -64.43 -26.75 37.33
N VAL A 667 -63.59 -26.72 36.30
CA VAL A 667 -63.79 -25.94 35.07
C VAL A 667 -63.75 -26.91 33.88
N LYS A 668 -64.79 -26.90 33.04
CA LYS A 668 -64.90 -27.78 31.85
C LYS A 668 -64.27 -27.21 30.58
N THR A 669 -63.72 -26.01 30.62
CA THR A 669 -63.00 -25.41 29.48
C THR A 669 -61.50 -25.39 29.75
N LEU A 670 -60.73 -25.92 28.80
CA LEU A 670 -59.30 -25.66 28.71
C LEU A 670 -59.13 -24.19 28.32
N VAL A 671 -58.98 -23.30 29.30
CA VAL A 671 -58.51 -21.95 29.00
C VAL A 671 -57.02 -22.07 28.70
N VAL A 672 -56.69 -22.24 27.43
CA VAL A 672 -55.31 -22.11 26.94
C VAL A 672 -54.96 -20.62 27.10
N ARG A 673 -54.11 -20.30 28.07
CA ARG A 673 -53.49 -18.99 28.19
C ARG A 673 -52.14 -18.99 27.52
#